data_AF-A0A853IQV2-F1
#
_entry.id   AF-A0A853IQV2-F1
#
_cell.length_a   1.000
_cell.length_b   1.000
_cell.length_c   1.000
_cell.angle_alpha   90.00
_cell.angle_beta   90.00
_cell.angle_gamma   90.00
#
_symmetry.space_group_name_H-M   'P 1'
#
loop_
_entity.id
_entity.type
_entity.pdbx_description
1 polymer ?
#
loop_
_entity_poly.entity_id
_entity_poly.type
_entity_poly.pdbx_seq_one_letter_code
_entity_poly.pdbx_strand_id
1 'polypeptide(L)'
;MTLSAIDWLALFVVVASLLLGLWRGLLYEVLALAGWVIAFLAARWAAPVVGGWLPMGESSEPLRYAAGFALVFIATAFLCGALATLARRAAKAIGMRPVDRFFGALFGVLRGVLMLLVLAALVLMTPLRDEPWWRQSLSAPWLETALAQLHPGCPRASANTSRRDNTGFAFHTLSGSQTMCGIVGVVSNAPVNQLIYDALLLLQHRGQDAAGIVTQQDRKFFMHKAKGMVRDVFRTRNMRALPGNSGLGQVRYPTAGDANSEEEAQPFYVNAPFGIVLVHNGNLTNAAALKTELFTTDHRHINTESDSEVLLNVLAHELEGATRGNALGPDEVFAAVAAVHRRIRGSYAVIAHIAGRGMLAFRDPYGIRPLCMGRGPDGTVMLASESVALEGTGFTPERDVAPGEAIYVTLDGTMHTRQCAAKTQLSPCIFEYVYLARPDSVLDGISVYQARLNLGKTLAQRVVSAVPPSEIDVVIPIPESSRPSATELAQLIGKPYREGFVKNRYVGRTFIMPGQGVRKKSVRQKLNAITSEFAGRNVLLVDDSIVRGTTSKEIVQMAREAGARKVYMASAAPPVRYPNVYGIDMPTKEELVANGRTIEEVRQIIGADALIYQDVDAMKRAVGELNPAVKGFDASCFDGVYVTGDITDGDIDRMNQQRVKTGDDDMDTSRLALPNSTET
;
A
#
# COMPACT_ATOMS: atom_id res chain seq x y z
N MET A 1 3.35 20.76 -36.23
CA MET A 1 2.70 19.45 -36.37
C MET A 1 1.57 19.61 -37.37
N THR A 2 1.64 18.93 -38.50
CA THR A 2 0.59 18.95 -39.53
C THR A 2 -0.50 17.94 -39.15
N LEU A 3 -1.75 18.38 -39.09
CA LEU A 3 -2.89 17.50 -38.82
C LEU A 3 -2.99 16.43 -39.91
N SER A 4 -3.07 15.16 -39.50
CA SER A 4 -3.26 14.04 -40.42
C SER A 4 -4.70 14.03 -40.97
N ALA A 5 -4.94 13.25 -42.03
CA ALA A 5 -6.28 13.13 -42.62
C ALA A 5 -7.34 12.63 -41.61
N ILE A 6 -6.95 11.76 -40.67
CA ILE A 6 -7.85 11.24 -39.64
C ILE A 6 -8.13 12.28 -38.54
N ASP A 7 -7.20 13.20 -38.25
CA ASP A 7 -7.46 14.29 -37.30
C ASP A 7 -8.48 15.29 -37.85
N TRP A 8 -8.41 15.59 -39.15
CA TRP A 8 -9.43 16.38 -39.84
C TRP A 8 -10.78 15.67 -39.88
N LEU A 9 -10.79 14.36 -40.11
CA LEU A 9 -12.01 13.56 -40.06
C LEU A 9 -12.61 13.54 -38.65
N ALA A 10 -11.80 13.36 -37.61
CA ALA A 10 -12.24 13.37 -36.21
C ALA A 10 -12.86 14.72 -35.82
N LEU A 11 -12.18 15.82 -36.17
CA LEU A 11 -12.69 17.16 -35.95
C LEU A 11 -14.01 17.38 -36.70
N PHE A 12 -14.08 16.98 -37.97
CA PHE A 12 -15.29 17.11 -38.77
C PHE A 12 -16.46 16.31 -38.17
N VAL A 13 -16.24 15.06 -37.76
CA VAL A 13 -17.28 14.20 -37.18
C VAL A 13 -17.83 14.78 -35.88
N VAL A 14 -16.96 15.28 -34.99
CA VAL A 14 -17.39 15.87 -33.71
C VAL A 14 -18.12 17.19 -33.95
N VAL A 15 -17.59 18.07 -34.80
CA VAL A 15 -18.21 19.37 -35.10
C VAL A 15 -19.54 19.20 -35.83
N ALA A 16 -19.60 18.32 -36.84
CA ALA A 16 -20.85 18.03 -37.54
C ALA A 16 -21.89 17.42 -36.61
N SER A 17 -21.49 16.50 -35.71
CA SER A 17 -22.41 15.89 -34.74
C SER A 17 -22.90 16.89 -33.70
N LEU A 18 -22.04 17.81 -33.25
CA LEU A 18 -22.40 18.93 -32.38
C LEU A 18 -23.40 19.87 -33.07
N LEU A 19 -23.14 20.28 -34.32
CA LEU A 19 -24.02 21.18 -35.06
C LEU A 19 -25.38 20.53 -35.36
N LEU A 20 -25.40 19.24 -35.69
CA LEU A 20 -26.63 18.47 -35.86
C LEU A 20 -27.41 18.38 -34.55
N GLY A 21 -26.74 18.11 -33.43
CA GLY A 21 -27.35 18.08 -32.11
C GLY A 21 -27.91 19.44 -31.67
N LEU A 22 -27.18 20.52 -31.94
CA LEU A 22 -27.61 21.89 -31.70
C LEU A 22 -28.83 22.27 -32.56
N TRP A 23 -28.89 21.77 -33.80
CA TRP A 23 -30.00 22.05 -34.71
C TRP A 23 -31.26 21.25 -34.37
N ARG A 24 -31.09 19.96 -34.05
CA ARG A 24 -32.18 19.01 -33.80
C ARG A 24 -32.71 19.03 -32.37
N GLY A 25 -31.87 19.32 -31.37
CA GLY A 25 -32.22 19.29 -29.95
C GLY A 25 -32.12 17.89 -29.33
N LEU A 26 -31.91 17.83 -28.01
CA LEU A 26 -31.76 16.58 -27.25
C LEU A 26 -33.00 15.69 -27.41
N LEU A 27 -34.18 16.27 -27.24
CA LEU A 27 -35.43 15.51 -27.21
C LEU A 27 -35.66 14.77 -28.52
N TYR A 28 -35.39 15.41 -29.66
CA TYR A 28 -35.53 14.77 -30.96
C TYR A 28 -34.49 13.66 -31.15
N GLU A 29 -33.23 13.89 -30.80
CA GLU A 29 -32.15 12.90 -30.99
C GLU A 29 -32.37 11.64 -30.14
N VAL A 30 -32.78 11.80 -28.87
CA VAL A 30 -33.07 10.68 -27.97
C VAL A 30 -34.29 9.89 -28.45
N LEU A 31 -35.38 10.57 -28.80
CA LEU A 31 -36.59 9.91 -29.29
C LEU A 31 -36.38 9.25 -30.66
N ALA A 32 -35.56 9.83 -31.54
CA ALA A 32 -35.21 9.22 -32.81
C ALA A 32 -34.42 7.91 -32.59
N LEU A 33 -33.39 7.92 -31.73
CA LEU A 33 -32.61 6.72 -31.40
C LEU A 33 -33.47 5.63 -30.74
N ALA A 34 -34.31 6.00 -29.77
CA ALA A 34 -35.27 5.08 -29.17
C ALA A 34 -36.24 4.52 -30.22
N GLY A 35 -36.67 5.36 -31.17
CA GLY A 35 -37.52 4.96 -32.29
C GLY A 35 -36.90 3.89 -33.18
N TRP A 36 -35.60 3.95 -33.47
CA TRP A 36 -34.89 2.91 -34.23
C TRP A 36 -34.87 1.57 -33.48
N VAL A 37 -34.66 1.60 -32.16
CA VAL A 37 -34.68 0.38 -31.32
C VAL A 37 -36.09 -0.21 -31.26
N ILE A 38 -37.11 0.63 -31.05
CA ILE A 38 -38.52 0.20 -31.04
C ILE A 38 -38.91 -0.37 -32.40
N ALA A 39 -38.53 0.28 -33.50
CA ALA A 39 -38.79 -0.22 -34.85
C ALA A 39 -38.14 -1.58 -35.11
N PHE A 40 -36.89 -1.78 -34.65
CA PHE A 40 -36.21 -3.06 -34.77
C PHE A 40 -36.90 -4.17 -33.98
N LEU A 41 -37.26 -3.91 -32.71
CA LEU A 41 -37.94 -4.89 -31.86
C LEU A 41 -39.33 -5.22 -32.38
N ALA A 42 -40.09 -4.21 -32.82
CA ALA A 42 -41.41 -4.40 -33.43
C ALA A 42 -41.31 -5.20 -34.73
N ALA A 43 -40.32 -4.89 -35.59
CA ALA A 43 -40.07 -5.63 -36.82
C ALA A 43 -39.70 -7.08 -36.54
N ARG A 44 -38.82 -7.35 -35.56
CA ARG A 44 -38.46 -8.71 -35.17
C ARG A 44 -39.67 -9.52 -34.68
N TRP A 45 -40.58 -8.88 -33.95
CA TRP A 45 -41.75 -9.56 -33.38
C TRP A 45 -42.85 -9.78 -34.43
N ALA A 46 -43.13 -8.79 -35.28
CA ALA A 46 -44.24 -8.84 -36.23
C ALA A 46 -43.87 -9.33 -37.64
N ALA A 47 -42.57 -9.43 -37.99
CA ALA A 47 -42.12 -9.91 -39.30
C ALA A 47 -42.70 -11.27 -39.72
N PRO A 48 -42.82 -12.30 -38.83
CA PRO A 48 -43.40 -13.58 -39.23
C PRO A 48 -44.87 -13.46 -39.65
N VAL A 49 -45.64 -12.63 -38.94
CA VAL A 49 -47.07 -12.43 -39.20
C VAL A 49 -47.28 -11.62 -40.48
N VAL A 50 -46.58 -10.49 -40.61
CA VAL A 50 -46.71 -9.61 -41.78
C VAL A 50 -46.13 -10.25 -43.04
N GLY A 51 -45.02 -10.99 -42.93
CA GLY A 51 -44.47 -11.79 -44.03
C GLY A 51 -45.43 -12.90 -44.51
N GLY A 52 -46.26 -13.41 -43.60
CA GLY A 52 -47.35 -14.35 -43.88
C GLY A 52 -48.44 -13.79 -44.80
N TRP A 53 -48.66 -12.47 -44.78
CA TRP A 53 -49.67 -11.80 -45.61
C TRP A 53 -49.17 -11.36 -46.98
N LEU A 54 -47.85 -11.41 -47.22
CA LEU A 54 -47.28 -11.03 -48.50
C LEU A 54 -47.55 -12.11 -49.55
N PRO A 55 -48.07 -11.74 -50.74
CA PRO A 55 -48.38 -12.66 -51.82
C PRO A 55 -47.11 -13.04 -52.60
N MET A 56 -46.11 -13.55 -51.89
CA MET A 56 -44.89 -14.13 -52.45
C MET A 56 -45.01 -15.64 -52.23
N GLY A 57 -45.07 -16.42 -53.30
CA GLY A 57 -45.31 -17.88 -53.26
C GLY A 57 -44.36 -18.66 -52.33
N GLU A 58 -44.64 -19.94 -52.12
CA GLU A 58 -44.02 -20.78 -51.06
C GLU A 58 -42.49 -20.95 -51.14
N SER A 59 -41.85 -20.60 -52.25
CA SER A 59 -40.45 -20.99 -52.52
C SER A 59 -39.38 -20.04 -51.96
N SER A 60 -39.70 -19.03 -51.14
CA SER A 60 -38.68 -18.19 -50.50
C SER A 60 -39.07 -17.64 -49.12
N GLU A 61 -39.19 -18.53 -48.13
CA GLU A 61 -39.44 -18.19 -46.73
C GLU A 61 -38.51 -17.08 -46.17
N PRO A 62 -37.19 -17.05 -46.47
CA PRO A 62 -36.32 -15.97 -46.01
C PRO A 62 -36.67 -14.61 -46.62
N LEU A 63 -37.16 -14.59 -47.86
CA LEU A 63 -37.50 -13.36 -48.57
C LEU A 63 -38.78 -12.75 -48.01
N ARG A 64 -39.76 -13.58 -47.63
CA ARG A 64 -41.00 -13.15 -46.97
C ARG A 64 -40.74 -12.57 -45.59
N TYR A 65 -39.89 -13.22 -44.81
CA TYR A 65 -39.48 -12.69 -43.50
C TYR A 65 -38.74 -11.36 -43.66
N ALA A 66 -37.80 -11.26 -44.60
CA ALA A 66 -37.06 -10.03 -44.87
C ALA A 66 -37.99 -8.88 -45.33
N ALA A 67 -38.94 -9.17 -46.22
CA ALA A 67 -39.91 -8.19 -46.69
C ALA A 67 -40.89 -7.76 -45.59
N GLY A 68 -41.38 -8.69 -44.77
CA GLY A 68 -42.21 -8.39 -43.61
C GLY A 68 -41.48 -7.56 -42.55
N PHE A 69 -40.22 -7.90 -42.28
CA PHE A 69 -39.34 -7.15 -41.39
C PHE A 69 -39.14 -5.72 -41.90
N ALA A 70 -38.79 -5.54 -43.18
CA ALA A 70 -38.59 -4.22 -43.78
C ALA A 70 -39.86 -3.36 -43.71
N LEU A 71 -41.04 -3.92 -44.01
CA LEU A 71 -42.30 -3.19 -43.96
C LEU A 71 -42.63 -2.70 -42.55
N VAL A 72 -42.57 -3.59 -41.55
CA VAL A 72 -42.86 -3.23 -40.16
C VAL A 72 -41.83 -2.23 -39.63
N PHE A 73 -40.56 -2.43 -39.98
CA PHE A 73 -39.49 -1.54 -39.56
C PHE A 73 -39.68 -0.13 -40.09
N ILE A 74 -39.93 0.03 -41.40
CA ILE A 74 -40.14 1.34 -42.03
C ILE A 74 -41.39 2.01 -41.47
N ALA A 75 -42.50 1.28 -41.33
CA ALA A 75 -43.74 1.82 -40.79
C ALA A 75 -43.57 2.32 -39.34
N THR A 76 -42.91 1.52 -38.49
CA THR A 76 -42.67 1.86 -37.09
C THR A 76 -41.68 3.00 -36.93
N ALA A 77 -40.59 2.99 -37.72
CA ALA A 77 -39.60 4.07 -37.72
C ALA A 77 -40.22 5.40 -38.19
N PHE A 78 -41.09 5.36 -39.19
CA PHE A 78 -41.81 6.55 -39.66
C PHE A 78 -42.74 7.10 -38.58
N LEU A 79 -43.52 6.22 -37.91
CA LEU A 79 -44.41 6.64 -36.82
C LEU A 79 -43.64 7.25 -35.65
N CYS A 80 -42.54 6.62 -35.23
CA CYS A 80 -41.67 7.14 -34.18
C CYS A 80 -41.04 8.47 -34.58
N GLY A 81 -40.62 8.64 -35.83
CA GLY A 81 -40.11 9.90 -36.36
C GLY A 81 -41.15 11.02 -36.38
N ALA A 82 -42.40 10.70 -36.73
CA ALA A 82 -43.51 11.65 -36.66
C ALA A 82 -43.79 12.09 -35.21
N LEU A 83 -43.80 11.16 -34.26
CA LEU A 83 -43.95 11.44 -32.83
C LEU A 83 -42.80 12.28 -32.28
N ALA A 84 -41.55 11.96 -32.62
CA ALA A 84 -40.38 12.75 -32.23
C ALA A 84 -40.46 14.19 -32.77
N THR A 85 -40.96 14.36 -34.00
CA THR A 85 -41.18 15.69 -34.60
C THR A 85 -42.27 16.47 -33.88
N LEU A 86 -43.36 15.80 -33.46
CA LEU A 86 -44.43 16.41 -32.67
C LEU A 86 -43.92 16.83 -31.28
N ALA A 87 -43.17 15.97 -30.60
CA ALA A 87 -42.55 16.25 -29.30
C ALA A 87 -41.61 17.47 -29.38
N ARG A 88 -40.82 17.58 -30.46
CA ARG A 88 -39.98 18.75 -30.73
C ARG A 88 -40.80 20.03 -30.92
N ARG A 89 -41.95 19.96 -31.59
CA ARG A 89 -42.85 21.12 -31.74
C ARG A 89 -43.47 21.54 -30.41
N ALA A 90 -43.87 20.58 -29.57
CA ALA A 90 -44.40 20.84 -28.23
C ALA A 90 -43.34 21.48 -27.32
N ALA A 91 -42.10 20.96 -27.31
CA ALA A 91 -41.00 21.54 -26.55
C ALA A 91 -40.68 22.99 -26.97
N LYS A 92 -40.86 23.33 -28.26
CA LYS A 92 -40.75 24.71 -28.76
C LYS A 92 -41.87 25.61 -28.22
N ALA A 93 -43.09 25.11 -28.09
CA ALA A 93 -44.24 25.88 -27.60
C ALA A 93 -44.13 26.23 -26.10
N ILE A 94 -43.42 25.40 -25.31
CA ILE A 94 -43.24 25.57 -23.86
C ILE A 94 -41.99 26.43 -23.54
N GLY A 95 -41.29 26.97 -24.54
CA GLY A 95 -40.15 27.87 -24.34
C GLY A 95 -38.83 27.17 -23.97
N MET A 96 -38.77 25.83 -23.94
CA MET A 96 -37.57 25.05 -23.58
C MET A 96 -36.48 24.99 -24.68
N ARG A 97 -36.65 25.74 -25.76
CA ARG A 97 -35.79 25.67 -26.96
C ARG A 97 -34.30 25.92 -26.69
N PRO A 98 -33.86 26.85 -25.81
CA PRO A 98 -32.44 27.05 -25.54
C PRO A 98 -31.82 25.86 -24.81
N VAL A 99 -32.54 25.31 -23.84
CA VAL A 99 -32.11 24.19 -23.00
C VAL A 99 -32.02 22.91 -23.83
N ASP A 100 -33.04 22.61 -24.63
CA ASP A 100 -33.08 21.45 -25.52
C ASP A 100 -31.93 21.46 -26.55
N ARG A 101 -31.58 22.64 -27.07
CA ARG A 101 -30.45 22.78 -28.00
C ARG A 101 -29.09 22.65 -27.33
N PHE A 102 -28.92 23.21 -26.14
CA PHE A 102 -27.68 23.09 -25.37
C PHE A 102 -27.37 21.63 -25.06
N PHE A 103 -28.33 20.90 -24.49
CA PHE A 103 -28.17 19.48 -24.23
C PHE A 103 -28.09 18.65 -25.52
N GLY A 104 -28.75 19.08 -26.59
CA GLY A 104 -28.61 18.47 -27.91
C GLY A 104 -27.18 18.56 -28.45
N ALA A 105 -26.49 19.69 -28.25
CA ALA A 105 -25.10 19.85 -28.63
C ALA A 105 -24.17 18.92 -27.82
N LEU A 106 -24.38 18.82 -26.50
CA LEU A 106 -23.62 17.90 -25.64
C LEU A 106 -23.81 16.44 -26.06
N PHE A 107 -25.06 16.04 -26.31
CA PHE A 107 -25.39 14.72 -26.81
C PHE A 107 -24.78 14.46 -28.21
N GLY A 108 -24.74 15.49 -29.06
CA GLY A 108 -24.08 15.45 -30.36
C GLY A 108 -22.58 15.17 -30.27
N VAL A 109 -21.87 15.80 -29.33
CA VAL A 109 -20.44 15.51 -29.07
C VAL A 109 -20.25 14.07 -28.62
N LEU A 110 -21.06 13.61 -27.65
CA LEU A 110 -20.98 12.23 -27.14
C LEU A 110 -21.17 11.20 -28.27
N ARG A 111 -22.18 11.42 -29.14
CA ARG A 111 -22.40 10.58 -30.33
C ARG A 111 -21.22 10.62 -31.29
N GLY A 112 -20.66 11.80 -31.55
CA GLY A 112 -19.49 11.95 -32.43
C GLY A 112 -18.29 11.17 -31.92
N VAL A 113 -18.01 11.23 -30.61
CA VAL A 113 -16.96 10.44 -29.97
C VAL A 113 -17.23 8.94 -30.10
N LEU A 114 -18.47 8.49 -29.86
CA LEU A 114 -18.84 7.08 -30.01
C LEU A 114 -18.62 6.58 -31.44
N MET A 115 -18.96 7.37 -32.46
CA MET A 115 -18.70 7.03 -33.87
C MET A 115 -17.20 6.90 -34.16
N LEU A 116 -16.38 7.78 -33.59
CA LEU A 116 -14.92 7.70 -33.73
C LEU A 116 -14.33 6.49 -33.02
N LEU A 117 -14.87 6.09 -31.87
CA LEU A 117 -14.46 4.85 -31.19
C LEU A 117 -14.81 3.61 -32.01
N VAL A 118 -15.99 3.57 -32.63
CA VAL A 118 -16.36 2.47 -33.55
C VAL A 118 -15.45 2.44 -34.76
N LEU A 119 -15.16 3.60 -35.36
CA LEU A 119 -14.22 3.70 -36.49
C LEU A 119 -12.81 3.23 -36.08
N ALA A 120 -12.32 3.67 -34.92
CA ALA A 120 -11.03 3.25 -34.40
C ALA A 120 -10.99 1.75 -34.13
N ALA A 121 -12.05 1.16 -33.57
CA ALA A 121 -12.16 -0.28 -33.37
C ALA A 121 -12.05 -1.04 -34.71
N LEU A 122 -12.74 -0.57 -35.76
CA LEU A 122 -12.63 -1.17 -37.10
C LEU A 122 -11.22 -1.04 -37.68
N VAL A 123 -10.57 0.11 -37.52
CA VAL A 123 -9.18 0.31 -37.99
C VAL A 123 -8.22 -0.63 -37.26
N LEU A 124 -8.36 -0.78 -35.94
CA LEU A 124 -7.52 -1.67 -35.12
C LEU A 124 -7.71 -3.16 -35.45
N MET A 125 -8.86 -3.53 -36.02
CA MET A 125 -9.14 -4.89 -36.49
C MET A 125 -8.62 -5.17 -37.91
N THR A 126 -7.99 -4.18 -38.56
CA THR A 126 -7.48 -4.30 -39.94
C THR A 126 -6.00 -3.89 -40.01
N PRO A 127 -5.26 -4.23 -41.10
CA PRO A 127 -3.88 -3.80 -41.29
C PRO A 127 -3.70 -2.27 -41.42
N LEU A 128 -4.81 -1.52 -41.54
CA LEU A 128 -4.81 -0.06 -41.70
C LEU A 128 -4.21 0.68 -40.50
N ARG A 129 -4.11 0.03 -39.33
CA ARG A 129 -3.47 0.60 -38.13
C ARG A 129 -1.99 0.96 -38.33
N ASP A 130 -1.30 0.29 -39.25
CA ASP A 130 0.14 0.44 -39.46
C ASP A 130 0.48 1.49 -40.52
N GLU A 131 -0.54 2.05 -41.17
CA GLU A 131 -0.39 3.09 -42.18
C GLU A 131 0.09 4.44 -41.58
N PRO A 132 0.90 5.23 -42.31
CA PRO A 132 1.47 6.48 -41.80
C PRO A 132 0.42 7.49 -41.32
N TRP A 133 -0.76 7.53 -41.96
CA TRP A 133 -1.83 8.46 -41.61
C TRP A 133 -2.50 8.14 -40.26
N TRP A 134 -2.46 6.89 -39.80
CA TRP A 134 -2.95 6.49 -38.47
C TRP A 134 -1.87 6.71 -37.41
N ARG A 135 -0.64 6.26 -37.66
CA ARG A 135 0.48 6.37 -36.71
C ARG A 135 0.92 7.81 -36.41
N GLN A 136 0.74 8.73 -37.35
CA GLN A 136 1.09 10.14 -37.19
C GLN A 136 -0.10 10.99 -36.68
N SER A 137 -1.24 10.36 -36.39
CA SER A 137 -2.43 11.04 -35.88
C SER A 137 -2.25 11.51 -34.45
N LEU A 138 -2.74 12.72 -34.18
CA LEU A 138 -2.85 13.23 -32.80
C LEU A 138 -4.05 12.62 -32.06
N SER A 139 -5.10 12.24 -32.77
CA SER A 139 -6.33 11.69 -32.19
C SER A 139 -6.32 10.16 -31.97
N ALA A 140 -5.56 9.40 -32.78
CA ALA A 140 -5.50 7.94 -32.67
C ALA A 140 -5.07 7.41 -31.28
N PRO A 141 -4.02 7.94 -30.60
CA PRO A 141 -3.61 7.44 -29.29
C PRO A 141 -4.69 7.59 -28.21
N TRP A 142 -5.48 8.67 -28.27
CA TRP A 142 -6.58 8.91 -27.35
C TRP A 142 -7.75 7.95 -27.60
N LEU A 143 -8.07 7.69 -28.88
CA LEU A 143 -9.11 6.72 -29.25
C LEU A 143 -8.71 5.29 -28.86
N GLU A 144 -7.45 4.90 -29.07
CA GLU A 144 -6.91 3.60 -28.64
C GLU A 144 -6.93 3.42 -27.13
N THR A 145 -6.53 4.46 -26.38
CA THR A 145 -6.56 4.43 -24.91
C THR A 145 -7.99 4.31 -24.39
N ALA A 146 -8.93 5.06 -24.97
CA ALA A 146 -10.34 4.99 -24.62
C ALA A 146 -10.95 3.61 -24.93
N LEU A 147 -10.61 3.01 -26.08
CA LEU A 147 -11.04 1.64 -26.40
C LEU A 147 -10.43 0.59 -25.47
N ALA A 148 -9.16 0.74 -25.08
CA ALA A 148 -8.50 -0.19 -24.17
C ALA A 148 -9.08 -0.16 -22.75
N GLN A 149 -9.66 0.97 -22.31
CA GLN A 149 -10.41 1.05 -21.05
C GLN A 149 -11.78 0.37 -21.12
N LEU A 150 -12.43 0.39 -22.30
CA LEU A 150 -13.76 -0.20 -22.50
C LEU A 150 -13.71 -1.71 -22.78
N HIS A 151 -12.62 -2.22 -23.37
CA HIS A 151 -12.45 -3.64 -23.64
C HIS A 151 -10.99 -4.09 -23.48
N PRO A 152 -10.63 -4.84 -22.41
CA PRO A 152 -9.24 -5.19 -22.08
C PRO A 152 -8.49 -6.06 -23.12
N GLY A 153 -9.20 -6.61 -24.12
CA GLY A 153 -8.64 -7.47 -25.17
C GLY A 153 -8.15 -6.76 -26.44
N CYS A 154 -8.12 -5.42 -26.50
CA CYS A 154 -7.72 -4.69 -27.71
C CYS A 154 -6.17 -4.50 -27.77
N PRO A 155 -5.49 -4.81 -28.90
CA PRO A 155 -4.04 -4.66 -29.01
C PRO A 155 -3.60 -3.19 -28.93
N ARG A 156 -2.75 -2.83 -27.96
CA ARG A 156 -2.19 -1.46 -27.81
C ARG A 156 -1.03 -1.20 -28.78
N ALA A 157 -0.96 -0.01 -29.37
CA ALA A 157 0.17 0.39 -30.22
C ALA A 157 1.46 0.59 -29.43
N SER A 158 2.56 0.06 -29.98
CA SER A 158 3.94 0.24 -29.50
C SER A 158 4.51 1.55 -30.07
N ALA A 159 4.92 2.46 -29.20
CA ALA A 159 5.65 3.67 -29.58
C ALA A 159 7.12 3.32 -29.88
N ASN A 160 7.53 3.53 -31.12
CA ASN A 160 8.85 3.21 -31.64
C ASN A 160 9.79 4.42 -31.53
N THR A 161 10.81 4.34 -30.66
CA THR A 161 11.99 5.23 -30.69
C THR A 161 13.17 4.49 -31.31
N SER A 162 13.80 5.12 -32.30
CA SER A 162 14.83 4.53 -33.14
C SER A 162 16.24 4.56 -32.54
N ARG A 163 16.93 3.41 -32.61
CA ARG A 163 18.37 3.15 -32.82
C ARG A 163 19.42 3.70 -31.83
N ARG A 164 20.13 2.77 -31.19
CA ARG A 164 21.50 2.34 -31.60
C ARG A 164 21.86 0.99 -30.98
N ASP A 165 22.51 0.16 -31.79
CA ASP A 165 22.97 -1.19 -31.47
C ASP A 165 24.01 -1.18 -30.34
N ASN A 166 23.86 -2.08 -29.37
CA ASN A 166 24.96 -2.93 -28.93
C ASN A 166 24.43 -4.19 -28.23
N THR A 167 25.10 -5.28 -28.54
CA THR A 167 24.88 -6.68 -28.15
C THR A 167 24.67 -6.91 -26.64
N GLY A 168 23.68 -7.75 -26.29
CA GLY A 168 23.55 -8.36 -24.97
C GLY A 168 22.12 -8.82 -24.68
N PHE A 169 21.88 -10.13 -24.66
CA PHE A 169 20.67 -10.72 -24.08
C PHE A 169 20.50 -10.19 -22.64
N ALA A 170 19.40 -9.48 -22.34
CA ALA A 170 19.10 -8.96 -21.01
C ALA A 170 17.74 -9.48 -20.52
N PHE A 171 17.81 -10.11 -19.36
CA PHE A 171 16.73 -10.76 -18.62
C PHE A 171 15.63 -9.78 -18.19
N HIS A 172 14.41 -10.30 -18.13
CA HIS A 172 13.23 -9.63 -17.59
C HIS A 172 13.46 -9.12 -16.15
N THR A 173 12.94 -7.92 -15.93
CA THR A 173 12.98 -7.05 -14.76
C THR A 173 12.46 -7.72 -13.47
N LEU A 174 13.22 -7.59 -12.38
CA LEU A 174 12.92 -8.12 -11.04
C LEU A 174 12.76 -6.95 -10.05
N SER A 175 11.72 -6.97 -9.22
CA SER A 175 11.41 -6.01 -8.15
C SER A 175 11.54 -6.69 -6.78
N GLY A 176 11.99 -5.97 -5.75
CA GLY A 176 12.05 -6.42 -4.36
C GLY A 176 11.24 -5.47 -3.46
N SER A 177 10.30 -6.03 -2.68
CA SER A 177 9.38 -5.27 -1.83
C SER A 177 9.76 -5.40 -0.35
N GLN A 178 10.14 -4.31 0.31
CA GLN A 178 10.39 -4.30 1.77
C GLN A 178 9.08 -4.04 2.48
N THR A 179 8.55 -4.84 3.44
CA THR A 179 7.25 -4.55 4.09
C THR A 179 7.33 -4.25 5.60
N MET A 180 6.62 -3.21 6.04
CA MET A 180 6.48 -2.74 7.43
C MET A 180 5.03 -2.97 7.84
N CYS A 181 4.75 -3.90 8.77
CA CYS A 181 3.36 -4.29 9.06
C CYS A 181 3.12 -4.57 10.54
N GLY A 182 1.86 -4.42 10.96
CA GLY A 182 1.35 -5.03 12.19
C GLY A 182 0.50 -6.23 11.83
N ILE A 183 0.73 -7.37 12.47
CA ILE A 183 -0.02 -8.60 12.23
C ILE A 183 -0.64 -9.12 13.52
N VAL A 184 -1.81 -9.75 13.40
CA VAL A 184 -2.53 -10.41 14.49
C VAL A 184 -3.16 -11.70 13.98
N GLY A 185 -3.24 -12.72 14.83
CA GLY A 185 -3.97 -13.95 14.57
C GLY A 185 -4.66 -14.45 15.82
N VAL A 186 -5.88 -14.95 15.68
CA VAL A 186 -6.72 -15.38 16.80
C VAL A 186 -7.35 -16.74 16.51
N VAL A 187 -7.35 -17.61 17.52
CA VAL A 187 -8.15 -18.85 17.56
C VAL A 187 -8.96 -18.85 18.86
N SER A 188 -10.29 -18.85 18.72
CA SER A 188 -11.27 -18.77 19.81
C SER A 188 -12.40 -19.79 19.62
N ASN A 189 -13.23 -19.93 20.66
CA ASN A 189 -14.53 -20.60 20.59
C ASN A 189 -15.69 -19.62 20.29
N ALA A 190 -15.41 -18.31 20.21
CA ALA A 190 -16.37 -17.26 19.92
C ALA A 190 -15.97 -16.47 18.64
N PRO A 191 -16.89 -15.68 18.03
CA PRO A 191 -16.57 -14.89 16.84
C PRO A 191 -15.41 -13.90 17.07
N VAL A 192 -14.44 -13.86 16.14
CA VAL A 192 -13.17 -13.11 16.34
C VAL A 192 -13.05 -11.82 15.53
N ASN A 193 -13.97 -11.53 14.63
CA ASN A 193 -13.88 -10.37 13.74
C ASN A 193 -13.67 -9.04 14.49
N GLN A 194 -14.48 -8.76 15.51
CA GLN A 194 -14.38 -7.54 16.31
C GLN A 194 -13.07 -7.49 17.10
N LEU A 195 -12.67 -8.63 17.68
CA LEU A 195 -11.42 -8.75 18.43
C LEU A 195 -10.19 -8.46 17.55
N ILE A 196 -10.16 -9.01 16.33
CA ILE A 196 -9.10 -8.73 15.35
C ILE A 196 -9.10 -7.25 14.97
N TYR A 197 -10.28 -6.66 14.70
CA TYR A 197 -10.40 -5.24 14.39
C TYR A 197 -9.84 -4.34 15.51
N ASP A 198 -10.19 -4.63 16.77
CA ASP A 198 -9.72 -3.85 17.94
C ASP A 198 -8.20 -4.01 18.16
N ALA A 199 -7.67 -5.22 17.96
CA ALA A 199 -6.23 -5.46 18.00
C ALA A 199 -5.48 -4.69 16.90
N LEU A 200 -6.03 -4.64 15.68
CA LEU A 200 -5.43 -3.88 14.58
C LEU A 200 -5.46 -2.36 14.83
N LEU A 201 -6.48 -1.82 15.51
CA LEU A 201 -6.48 -0.42 15.94
C LEU A 201 -5.32 -0.10 16.89
N LEU A 202 -4.98 -1.04 17.79
CA LEU A 202 -3.85 -0.89 18.71
C LEU A 202 -2.49 -1.00 18.00
N LEU A 203 -2.45 -1.66 16.83
CA LEU A 203 -1.27 -1.82 15.97
C LEU A 203 -1.21 -0.82 14.80
N GLN A 204 -2.19 0.10 14.66
CA GLN A 204 -2.31 1.03 13.53
C GLN A 204 -1.06 1.92 13.34
N HIS A 205 -0.24 2.13 14.37
CA HIS A 205 1.03 2.86 14.27
C HIS A 205 2.11 2.13 13.47
N ARG A 206 1.93 0.83 13.18
CA ARG A 206 2.80 0.01 12.33
C ARG A 206 2.45 0.09 10.85
N GLY A 207 1.30 0.67 10.48
CA GLY A 207 0.87 0.77 9.09
C GLY A 207 -0.46 1.49 8.95
N GLN A 208 -0.56 2.44 8.00
CA GLN A 208 -1.77 3.27 7.79
C GLN A 208 -2.23 3.29 6.32
N ASP A 209 -1.56 2.54 5.45
CA ASP A 209 -1.78 2.56 4.01
C ASP A 209 -2.84 1.55 3.57
N ALA A 210 -2.88 0.38 4.20
CA ALA A 210 -3.93 -0.61 3.98
C ALA A 210 -4.20 -1.42 5.25
N ALA A 211 -5.36 -2.06 5.29
CA ALA A 211 -5.70 -3.02 6.33
C ALA A 211 -6.48 -4.19 5.73
N GLY A 212 -6.35 -5.36 6.33
CA GLY A 212 -7.07 -6.56 5.90
C GLY A 212 -7.39 -7.49 7.07
N ILE A 213 -8.57 -8.11 7.01
CA ILE A 213 -9.03 -9.12 7.96
C ILE A 213 -9.54 -10.32 7.16
N VAL A 214 -9.17 -11.50 7.62
CA VAL A 214 -9.71 -12.77 7.16
C VAL A 214 -10.21 -13.56 8.36
N THR A 215 -11.38 -14.16 8.23
CA THR A 215 -11.94 -15.09 9.23
C THR A 215 -12.30 -16.40 8.59
N GLN A 216 -12.32 -17.46 9.40
CA GLN A 216 -12.72 -18.79 8.96
C GLN A 216 -14.02 -19.22 9.63
N GLN A 217 -15.00 -19.58 8.82
CA GLN A 217 -16.16 -20.36 9.24
C GLN A 217 -16.15 -21.70 8.49
N ASP A 218 -16.22 -22.79 9.25
CA ASP A 218 -16.00 -24.15 8.74
C ASP A 218 -14.67 -24.28 7.99
N ARG A 219 -14.71 -24.51 6.67
CA ARG A 219 -13.55 -24.62 5.78
C ARG A 219 -13.45 -23.45 4.79
N LYS A 220 -14.23 -22.39 4.99
CA LYS A 220 -14.28 -21.23 4.10
C LYS A 220 -13.64 -20.03 4.76
N PHE A 221 -12.82 -19.31 3.99
CA PHE A 221 -12.30 -18.02 4.37
C PHE A 221 -13.21 -16.89 3.88
N PHE A 222 -13.42 -15.92 4.74
CA PHE A 222 -14.13 -14.68 4.48
C PHE A 222 -13.12 -13.56 4.66
N MET A 223 -12.86 -12.78 3.62
CA MET A 223 -11.78 -11.81 3.61
C MET A 223 -12.30 -10.46 3.14
N HIS A 224 -11.86 -9.40 3.81
CA HIS A 224 -12.00 -8.02 3.36
C HIS A 224 -10.67 -7.31 3.60
N LYS A 225 -10.12 -6.73 2.54
CA LYS A 225 -8.90 -5.92 2.58
C LYS A 225 -9.09 -4.72 1.68
N ALA A 226 -8.60 -3.56 2.11
CA ALA A 226 -8.62 -2.36 1.31
C ALA A 226 -7.55 -1.37 1.76
N LYS A 227 -7.33 -0.34 0.96
CA LYS A 227 -6.49 0.80 1.36
C LYS A 227 -7.16 1.66 2.42
N GLY A 228 -6.33 2.27 3.27
CA GLY A 228 -6.71 3.16 4.34
C GLY A 228 -6.47 2.58 5.73
N MET A 229 -6.84 3.38 6.74
CA MET A 229 -6.79 2.97 8.13
C MET A 229 -7.87 1.92 8.44
N VAL A 230 -7.68 1.15 9.50
CA VAL A 230 -8.58 0.07 9.94
C VAL A 230 -10.02 0.56 10.06
N ARG A 231 -10.24 1.72 10.69
CA ARG A 231 -11.59 2.31 10.84
C ARG A 231 -12.28 2.66 9.51
N ASP A 232 -11.50 2.91 8.48
CA ASP A 232 -12.01 3.34 7.17
C ASP A 232 -12.28 2.14 6.27
N VAL A 233 -11.41 1.14 6.35
CA VAL A 233 -11.51 -0.13 5.64
C VAL A 233 -12.69 -0.97 6.12
N PHE A 234 -12.92 -1.06 7.44
CA PHE A 234 -13.95 -1.94 8.00
C PHE A 234 -15.17 -1.16 8.49
N ARG A 235 -16.22 -1.11 7.66
CA ARG A 235 -17.55 -0.63 8.04
C ARG A 235 -18.42 -1.79 8.52
N THR A 236 -19.57 -1.48 9.12
CA THR A 236 -20.51 -2.49 9.67
C THR A 236 -20.84 -3.61 8.68
N ARG A 237 -21.02 -3.28 7.38
CA ARG A 237 -21.29 -4.29 6.34
C ARG A 237 -20.12 -5.27 6.13
N ASN A 238 -18.88 -4.77 6.20
CA ASN A 238 -17.68 -5.57 6.03
C ASN A 238 -17.51 -6.49 7.24
N MET A 239 -17.71 -5.96 8.46
CA MET A 239 -17.63 -6.74 9.69
C MET A 239 -18.67 -7.88 9.75
N ARG A 240 -19.89 -7.64 9.26
CA ARG A 240 -20.93 -8.70 9.14
C ARG A 240 -20.57 -9.77 8.12
N ALA A 241 -19.73 -9.46 7.13
CA ALA A 241 -19.26 -10.40 6.11
C ALA A 241 -18.03 -11.21 6.55
N LEU A 242 -17.56 -11.05 7.79
CA LEU A 242 -16.42 -11.76 8.37
C LEU A 242 -16.86 -12.70 9.52
N PRO A 243 -17.66 -13.74 9.27
CA PRO A 243 -18.02 -14.72 10.29
C PRO A 243 -16.84 -15.65 10.62
N GLY A 244 -16.84 -16.22 11.82
CA GLY A 244 -15.87 -17.25 12.20
C GLY A 244 -15.20 -17.02 13.54
N ASN A 245 -14.67 -18.10 14.11
CA ASN A 245 -14.04 -18.11 15.44
C ASN A 245 -12.51 -18.15 15.39
N SER A 246 -11.93 -18.06 14.19
CA SER A 246 -10.50 -17.88 14.00
C SER A 246 -10.24 -17.02 12.78
N GLY A 247 -9.12 -16.33 12.75
CA GLY A 247 -8.82 -15.37 11.70
C GLY A 247 -7.51 -14.64 11.89
N LEU A 248 -7.12 -13.90 10.86
CA LEU A 248 -5.89 -13.10 10.81
C LEU A 248 -6.24 -11.64 10.48
N GLY A 249 -5.39 -10.73 10.92
CA GLY A 249 -5.48 -9.32 10.59
C GLY A 249 -4.11 -8.74 10.26
N GLN A 250 -4.09 -7.73 9.41
CA GLN A 250 -2.89 -6.99 9.07
C GLN A 250 -3.17 -5.49 8.87
N VAL A 251 -2.20 -4.67 9.25
CA VAL A 251 -2.08 -3.26 8.85
C VAL A 251 -0.75 -3.05 8.11
N ARG A 252 -0.82 -2.41 6.94
CA ARG A 252 0.30 -2.19 6.02
C ARG A 252 0.82 -0.77 6.14
N TYR A 253 2.13 -0.63 6.29
CA TYR A 253 2.84 0.62 6.02
C TYR A 253 3.21 0.65 4.53
N PRO A 254 3.12 1.80 3.86
CA PRO A 254 3.50 1.90 2.45
C PRO A 254 5.02 1.71 2.32
N THR A 255 5.43 0.96 1.32
CA THR A 255 6.70 0.26 1.36
C THR A 255 7.15 -0.05 -0.07
N ALA A 256 8.43 -0.38 -0.30
CA ALA A 256 8.90 -0.66 -1.66
C ALA A 256 8.03 -1.78 -2.29
N GLY A 257 7.56 -1.59 -3.51
CA GLY A 257 6.45 -2.36 -4.11
C GLY A 257 5.48 -1.43 -4.84
N ASP A 258 4.36 -1.93 -5.35
CA ASP A 258 3.30 -1.06 -5.86
C ASP A 258 2.42 -0.61 -4.69
N ALA A 259 2.84 0.45 -3.99
CA ALA A 259 2.05 1.10 -2.94
C ALA A 259 0.66 1.55 -3.46
N ASN A 260 0.51 1.71 -4.77
CA ASN A 260 -0.76 2.01 -5.40
C ASN A 260 -1.61 0.77 -5.73
N SER A 261 -1.10 -0.44 -5.53
CA SER A 261 -1.87 -1.68 -5.68
C SER A 261 -2.58 -2.06 -4.37
N GLU A 262 -3.90 -2.17 -4.46
CA GLU A 262 -4.73 -2.76 -3.40
C GLU A 262 -4.60 -4.29 -3.34
N GLU A 263 -4.20 -4.92 -4.45
CA GLU A 263 -3.94 -6.37 -4.51
C GLU A 263 -2.76 -6.77 -3.62
N GLU A 264 -1.80 -5.86 -3.43
CA GLU A 264 -0.67 -6.03 -2.52
C GLU A 264 -1.04 -5.87 -1.05
N ALA A 265 -2.29 -5.55 -0.71
CA ALA A 265 -2.74 -5.56 0.67
C ALA A 265 -2.78 -7.01 1.17
N GLN A 266 -2.38 -7.24 2.42
CA GLN A 266 -2.49 -8.54 3.07
C GLN A 266 -3.85 -8.66 3.79
N PRO A 267 -4.36 -9.86 4.08
CA PRO A 267 -3.73 -11.18 3.87
C PRO A 267 -3.70 -11.67 2.41
N PHE A 268 -2.73 -12.53 2.08
CA PHE A 268 -2.69 -13.27 0.81
C PHE A 268 -3.27 -14.67 0.97
N TYR A 269 -3.88 -15.20 -0.10
CA TYR A 269 -4.54 -16.51 -0.12
C TYR A 269 -4.07 -17.36 -1.30
N VAL A 270 -3.89 -18.65 -1.04
CA VAL A 270 -3.78 -19.70 -2.07
C VAL A 270 -4.75 -20.84 -1.74
N ASN A 271 -5.36 -21.43 -2.77
CA ASN A 271 -6.33 -22.51 -2.58
C ASN A 271 -5.71 -23.90 -2.40
N ALA A 272 -4.44 -24.08 -2.75
CA ALA A 272 -3.76 -25.38 -2.69
C ALA A 272 -2.32 -25.30 -2.14
N PRO A 273 -1.93 -26.22 -1.23
CA PRO A 273 -2.77 -27.27 -0.64
C PRO A 273 -3.72 -26.73 0.44
N PHE A 274 -4.84 -27.42 0.68
CA PHE A 274 -5.86 -27.17 1.73
C PHE A 274 -6.63 -25.84 1.68
N GLY A 275 -6.00 -24.76 1.24
CA GLY A 275 -6.45 -23.39 1.45
C GLY A 275 -5.63 -22.75 2.56
N ILE A 276 -4.75 -21.81 2.21
CA ILE A 276 -3.82 -21.17 3.15
C ILE A 276 -3.95 -19.66 2.99
N VAL A 277 -4.11 -18.97 4.10
CA VAL A 277 -4.06 -17.50 4.17
C VAL A 277 -2.88 -17.09 5.04
N LEU A 278 -2.20 -16.00 4.69
CA LEU A 278 -0.99 -15.57 5.40
C LEU A 278 -0.90 -14.06 5.56
N VAL A 279 -0.43 -13.64 6.73
CA VAL A 279 0.02 -12.29 7.05
C VAL A 279 1.48 -12.32 7.50
N HIS A 280 2.23 -11.29 7.12
CA HIS A 280 3.67 -11.18 7.23
C HIS A 280 4.08 -9.75 7.61
N ASN A 281 5.00 -9.65 8.56
CA ASN A 281 5.76 -8.44 8.85
C ASN A 281 7.24 -8.73 8.65
N GLY A 282 7.89 -8.10 7.66
CA GLY A 282 9.28 -8.34 7.33
C GLY A 282 9.64 -8.09 5.87
N ASN A 283 10.80 -8.61 5.47
CA ASN A 283 11.27 -8.56 4.09
C ASN A 283 12.08 -9.82 3.76
N LEU A 284 11.78 -10.43 2.62
CA LEU A 284 12.62 -11.48 2.04
C LEU A 284 13.74 -10.90 1.16
N THR A 285 14.98 -11.08 1.58
CA THR A 285 16.15 -10.54 0.86
C THR A 285 16.44 -11.31 -0.42
N ASN A 286 15.99 -12.56 -0.51
CA ASN A 286 16.10 -13.41 -1.71
C ASN A 286 14.77 -13.59 -2.48
N ALA A 287 13.79 -12.70 -2.29
CA ALA A 287 12.47 -12.78 -2.94
C ALA A 287 12.54 -12.96 -4.46
N ALA A 288 13.43 -12.23 -5.14
CA ALA A 288 13.57 -12.30 -6.59
C ALA A 288 14.04 -13.69 -7.08
N ALA A 289 14.98 -14.30 -6.35
CA ALA A 289 15.45 -15.66 -6.63
C ALA A 289 14.32 -16.67 -6.40
N LEU A 290 13.59 -16.54 -5.28
CA LEU A 290 12.46 -17.39 -4.94
C LEU A 290 11.31 -17.26 -5.94
N LYS A 291 10.98 -16.06 -6.43
CA LYS A 291 9.96 -15.86 -7.46
C LYS A 291 10.30 -16.61 -8.75
N THR A 292 11.59 -16.62 -9.12
CA THR A 292 12.08 -17.39 -10.27
C THR A 292 11.96 -18.89 -10.01
N GLU A 293 12.45 -19.36 -8.85
CA GLU A 293 12.40 -20.77 -8.43
C GLU A 293 10.96 -21.31 -8.37
N LEU A 294 10.04 -20.54 -7.80
CA LEU A 294 8.62 -20.87 -7.71
C LEU A 294 7.99 -21.04 -9.09
N PHE A 295 8.35 -20.18 -10.05
CA PHE A 295 7.82 -20.26 -11.41
C PHE A 295 8.40 -21.45 -12.18
N THR A 296 9.72 -21.67 -12.11
CA THR A 296 10.41 -22.67 -12.93
C THR A 296 10.30 -24.09 -12.37
N THR A 297 10.38 -24.24 -11.05
CA THR A 297 10.53 -25.54 -10.37
C THR A 297 9.25 -25.95 -9.66
N ASP A 298 8.62 -25.02 -8.93
CA ASP A 298 7.43 -25.34 -8.13
C ASP A 298 6.12 -25.13 -8.92
N HIS A 299 6.23 -24.56 -10.13
CA HIS A 299 5.12 -24.22 -11.03
C HIS A 299 4.02 -23.37 -10.37
N ARG A 300 4.43 -22.44 -9.51
CA ARG A 300 3.57 -21.47 -8.82
C ARG A 300 3.76 -20.08 -9.42
N HIS A 301 2.68 -19.53 -9.96
CA HIS A 301 2.66 -18.16 -10.45
C HIS A 301 2.50 -17.18 -9.28
N ILE A 302 3.21 -16.05 -9.35
CA ILE A 302 3.14 -14.94 -8.39
C ILE A 302 2.57 -13.74 -9.12
N ASN A 303 1.43 -13.26 -8.64
CA ASN A 303 0.61 -12.25 -9.33
C ASN A 303 0.99 -10.80 -8.95
N THR A 304 1.67 -10.61 -7.81
CA THR A 304 2.09 -9.31 -7.29
C THR A 304 3.61 -9.17 -7.19
N GLU A 305 4.09 -8.00 -6.77
CA GLU A 305 5.50 -7.78 -6.41
C GLU A 305 5.74 -7.89 -4.90
N SER A 306 4.74 -8.32 -4.12
CA SER A 306 4.89 -8.52 -2.68
C SER A 306 5.69 -9.80 -2.38
N ASP A 307 6.72 -9.63 -1.57
CA ASP A 307 7.50 -10.74 -1.01
C ASP A 307 6.65 -11.68 -0.14
N SER A 308 5.50 -11.19 0.35
CA SER A 308 4.57 -11.93 1.20
C SER A 308 3.78 -12.97 0.40
N GLU A 309 3.49 -12.70 -0.89
CA GLU A 309 2.91 -13.70 -1.80
C GLU A 309 3.94 -14.78 -2.16
N VAL A 310 5.20 -14.39 -2.33
CA VAL A 310 6.32 -15.33 -2.51
C VAL A 310 6.44 -16.24 -1.30
N LEU A 311 6.48 -15.67 -0.08
CA LEU A 311 6.56 -16.41 1.18
C LEU A 311 5.38 -17.39 1.34
N LEU A 312 4.15 -16.95 1.05
CA LEU A 312 2.97 -17.80 1.07
C LEU A 312 3.12 -19.00 0.13
N ASN A 313 3.61 -18.79 -1.08
CA ASN A 313 3.77 -19.86 -2.05
C ASN A 313 4.91 -20.82 -1.71
N VAL A 314 6.00 -20.35 -1.09
CA VAL A 314 7.04 -21.23 -0.53
C VAL A 314 6.44 -22.09 0.58
N LEU A 315 5.72 -21.49 1.55
CA LEU A 315 5.06 -22.25 2.62
C LEU A 315 4.08 -23.29 2.06
N ALA A 316 3.27 -22.91 1.07
CA ALA A 316 2.32 -23.80 0.43
C ALA A 316 3.00 -24.99 -0.26
N HIS A 317 4.12 -24.76 -0.94
CA HIS A 317 4.91 -25.81 -1.56
C HIS A 317 5.51 -26.76 -0.51
N GLU A 318 6.10 -26.23 0.57
CA GLU A 318 6.68 -27.06 1.62
C GLU A 318 5.63 -27.89 2.38
N LEU A 319 4.43 -27.33 2.60
CA LEU A 319 3.31 -28.06 3.17
C LEU A 319 2.82 -29.19 2.26
N GLU A 320 2.77 -28.94 0.95
CA GLU A 320 2.42 -29.97 -0.03
C GLU A 320 3.44 -31.12 0.02
N GLY A 321 4.74 -30.80 0.04
CA GLY A 321 5.81 -31.79 0.18
C GLY A 321 5.73 -32.59 1.48
N ALA A 322 5.55 -31.91 2.62
CA ALA A 322 5.47 -32.55 3.93
C ALA A 322 4.24 -33.46 4.10
N THR A 323 3.17 -33.21 3.34
CA THR A 323 1.91 -33.98 3.42
C THR A 323 1.73 -35.01 2.30
N ARG A 324 2.75 -35.26 1.46
CA ARG A 324 2.67 -36.34 0.45
C ARG A 324 2.55 -37.70 1.12
N GLY A 325 1.33 -38.24 1.13
CA GLY A 325 1.02 -39.55 1.72
C GLY A 325 0.63 -39.53 3.20
N ASN A 326 0.62 -38.36 3.84
CA ASN A 326 0.30 -38.20 5.27
C ASN A 326 -0.83 -37.18 5.48
N ALA A 327 -1.60 -37.35 6.55
CA ALA A 327 -2.52 -36.31 6.99
C ALA A 327 -1.73 -35.12 7.57
N LEU A 328 -2.26 -33.90 7.44
CA LEU A 328 -1.63 -32.73 8.06
C LEU A 328 -1.75 -32.82 9.58
N GLY A 329 -0.64 -33.10 10.26
CA GLY A 329 -0.50 -32.99 11.71
C GLY A 329 0.53 -31.92 12.11
N PRO A 330 0.78 -31.75 13.42
CA PRO A 330 1.82 -30.82 13.91
C PRO A 330 3.21 -31.15 13.35
N ASP A 331 3.54 -32.42 13.18
CA ASP A 331 4.85 -32.85 12.67
C ASP A 331 5.11 -32.38 11.24
N GLU A 332 4.14 -32.55 10.35
CA GLU A 332 4.21 -32.11 8.96
C GLU A 332 4.25 -30.58 8.86
N VAL A 333 3.45 -29.88 9.68
CA VAL A 333 3.46 -28.41 9.75
C VAL A 333 4.85 -27.90 10.11
N PHE A 334 5.47 -28.45 11.16
CA PHE A 334 6.80 -28.01 11.58
C PHE A 334 7.91 -28.45 10.62
N ALA A 335 7.77 -29.61 9.98
CA ALA A 335 8.70 -30.04 8.94
C ALA A 335 8.68 -29.07 7.74
N ALA A 336 7.49 -28.60 7.35
CA ALA A 336 7.33 -27.58 6.31
C ALA A 336 7.99 -26.26 6.72
N VAL A 337 7.77 -25.76 7.94
CA VAL A 337 8.42 -24.52 8.40
C VAL A 337 9.95 -24.67 8.44
N ALA A 338 10.47 -25.81 8.88
CA ALA A 338 11.91 -26.05 8.85
C ALA A 338 12.48 -26.01 7.42
N ALA A 339 11.71 -26.43 6.42
CA ALA A 339 12.08 -26.32 5.01
C ALA A 339 11.98 -24.88 4.49
N VAL A 340 10.94 -24.14 4.88
CA VAL A 340 10.80 -22.70 4.62
C VAL A 340 12.05 -21.96 5.10
N HIS A 341 12.48 -22.15 6.35
CA HIS A 341 13.67 -21.50 6.91
C HIS A 341 14.97 -21.80 6.13
N ARG A 342 15.05 -22.93 5.42
CA ARG A 342 16.22 -23.25 4.58
C ARG A 342 16.21 -22.46 3.27
N ARG A 343 15.04 -22.28 2.67
CA ARG A 343 14.85 -21.62 1.36
C ARG A 343 14.84 -20.09 1.47
N ILE A 344 14.14 -19.54 2.45
CA ILE A 344 13.98 -18.09 2.55
C ILE A 344 15.14 -17.44 3.32
N ARG A 345 15.44 -16.19 2.98
CA ARG A 345 16.42 -15.32 3.62
C ARG A 345 15.80 -13.96 3.92
N GLY A 346 16.30 -13.29 4.95
CA GLY A 346 15.79 -12.01 5.41
C GLY A 346 15.17 -12.12 6.80
N SER A 347 14.13 -11.32 7.04
CA SER A 347 13.48 -11.19 8.34
C SER A 347 11.98 -11.34 8.18
N TYR A 348 11.31 -12.02 9.10
CA TYR A 348 9.89 -12.31 8.96
C TYR A 348 9.29 -12.74 10.30
N ALA A 349 8.18 -12.10 10.66
CA ALA A 349 7.18 -12.62 11.58
C ALA A 349 5.95 -12.98 10.76
N VAL A 350 5.50 -14.22 10.88
CA VAL A 350 4.46 -14.78 10.01
C VAL A 350 3.35 -15.38 10.86
N ILE A 351 2.11 -15.12 10.46
CA ILE A 351 0.95 -15.87 10.93
C ILE A 351 0.18 -16.34 9.69
N ALA A 352 -0.07 -17.63 9.60
CA ALA A 352 -0.82 -18.29 8.55
C ALA A 352 -2.02 -19.05 9.15
N HIS A 353 -3.07 -19.22 8.36
CA HIS A 353 -4.25 -20.00 8.71
C HIS A 353 -4.47 -21.06 7.63
N ILE A 354 -4.59 -22.32 8.05
CA ILE A 354 -4.79 -23.48 7.16
C ILE A 354 -6.24 -23.95 7.32
N ALA A 355 -6.98 -23.93 6.21
CA ALA A 355 -8.43 -24.12 6.21
C ALA A 355 -8.86 -25.43 6.88
N GLY A 356 -9.69 -25.34 7.92
CA GLY A 356 -10.20 -26.48 8.68
C GLY A 356 -9.16 -27.20 9.55
N ARG A 357 -7.97 -26.61 9.76
CA ARG A 357 -6.85 -27.24 10.49
C ARG A 357 -6.41 -26.42 11.69
N GLY A 358 -6.04 -25.16 11.48
CA GLY A 358 -5.54 -24.31 12.56
C GLY A 358 -4.72 -23.13 12.08
N MET A 359 -4.18 -22.40 13.05
CA MET A 359 -3.32 -21.24 12.87
C MET A 359 -1.86 -21.64 13.11
N LEU A 360 -0.99 -21.30 12.17
CA LEU A 360 0.44 -21.48 12.23
C LEU A 360 1.10 -20.10 12.39
N ALA A 361 2.09 -19.98 13.25
CA ALA A 361 2.94 -18.80 13.31
C ALA A 361 4.40 -19.19 13.42
N PHE A 362 5.30 -18.40 12.83
CA PHE A 362 6.73 -18.63 12.96
C PHE A 362 7.52 -17.33 12.79
N ARG A 363 8.73 -17.32 13.35
CA ARG A 363 9.63 -16.17 13.39
C ARG A 363 10.97 -16.50 12.76
N ASP A 364 11.61 -15.53 12.12
CA ASP A 364 12.91 -15.72 11.49
C ASP A 364 13.99 -16.23 12.47
N PRO A 365 15.02 -16.97 11.99
CA PRO A 365 16.08 -17.54 12.83
C PRO A 365 16.89 -16.51 13.63
N TYR A 366 16.77 -15.23 13.30
CA TYR A 366 17.47 -14.13 13.96
C TYR A 366 16.57 -13.32 14.91
N GLY A 367 15.26 -13.64 14.97
CA GLY A 367 14.29 -12.93 15.79
C GLY A 367 14.18 -11.43 15.44
N ILE A 368 14.43 -11.03 14.20
CA ILE A 368 14.55 -9.60 13.83
C ILE A 368 13.20 -8.87 13.96
N ARG A 369 12.12 -9.49 13.49
CA ARG A 369 10.75 -8.92 13.54
C ARG A 369 10.01 -9.40 14.78
N PRO A 370 9.31 -8.53 15.52
CA PRO A 370 8.66 -8.92 16.77
C PRO A 370 7.40 -9.75 16.53
N LEU A 371 7.20 -10.75 17.39
CA LEU A 371 6.00 -11.58 17.43
C LEU A 371 5.86 -12.15 18.84
N CYS A 372 4.71 -11.89 19.48
CA CYS A 372 4.39 -12.36 20.81
C CYS A 372 3.06 -13.09 20.82
N MET A 373 2.83 -13.86 21.89
CA MET A 373 1.62 -14.63 22.08
C MET A 373 1.04 -14.43 23.48
N GLY A 374 -0.28 -14.55 23.57
CA GLY A 374 -1.01 -14.45 24.83
C GLY A 374 -2.30 -15.25 24.80
N ARG A 375 -2.91 -15.38 25.98
CA ARG A 375 -4.13 -16.15 26.17
C ARG A 375 -5.21 -15.35 26.89
N GLY A 376 -6.43 -15.45 26.37
CA GLY A 376 -7.62 -14.87 26.96
C GLY A 376 -8.16 -15.72 28.12
N PRO A 377 -9.00 -15.16 28.99
CA PRO A 377 -9.59 -15.90 30.12
C PRO A 377 -10.41 -17.13 29.73
N ASP A 378 -10.94 -17.15 28.51
CA ASP A 378 -11.75 -18.23 27.93
C ASP A 378 -10.92 -19.29 27.18
N GLY A 379 -9.58 -19.20 27.26
CA GLY A 379 -8.66 -20.07 26.55
C GLY A 379 -8.34 -19.64 25.12
N THR A 380 -8.94 -18.56 24.62
CA THR A 380 -8.63 -17.98 23.29
C THR A 380 -7.14 -17.69 23.17
N VAL A 381 -6.52 -18.06 22.06
CA VAL A 381 -5.10 -17.82 21.78
C VAL A 381 -4.98 -16.68 20.78
N MET A 382 -4.14 -15.70 21.10
CA MET A 382 -3.80 -14.60 20.20
C MET A 382 -2.29 -14.51 19.99
N LEU A 383 -1.87 -14.29 18.75
CA LEU A 383 -0.52 -13.84 18.42
C LEU A 383 -0.58 -12.44 17.82
N ALA A 384 0.39 -11.60 18.13
CA ALA A 384 0.46 -10.23 17.64
C ALA A 384 1.89 -9.73 17.52
N SER A 385 2.12 -8.72 16.67
CA SER A 385 3.43 -8.06 16.56
C SER A 385 3.90 -7.37 17.85
N GLU A 386 2.99 -6.95 18.73
CA GLU A 386 3.31 -6.25 19.99
C GLU A 386 2.39 -6.67 21.14
N SER A 387 2.93 -6.67 22.36
CA SER A 387 2.19 -7.03 23.58
C SER A 387 0.97 -6.15 23.83
N VAL A 388 1.01 -4.87 23.41
CA VAL A 388 -0.09 -3.93 23.59
C VAL A 388 -1.39 -4.38 22.94
N ALA A 389 -1.32 -5.17 21.85
CA ALA A 389 -2.50 -5.75 21.23
C ALA A 389 -3.13 -6.84 22.10
N LEU A 390 -2.29 -7.63 22.80
CA LEU A 390 -2.73 -8.64 23.75
C LEU A 390 -3.37 -7.97 24.98
N GLU A 391 -2.61 -7.10 25.66
CA GLU A 391 -3.03 -6.47 26.92
C GLU A 391 -4.25 -5.56 26.71
N GLY A 392 -4.23 -4.77 25.63
CA GLY A 392 -5.33 -3.85 25.30
C GLY A 392 -6.63 -4.55 24.89
N THR A 393 -6.58 -5.85 24.58
CA THR A 393 -7.77 -6.67 24.30
C THR A 393 -8.09 -7.67 25.41
N GLY A 394 -7.44 -7.55 26.58
CA GLY A 394 -7.72 -8.37 27.77
C GLY A 394 -7.03 -9.74 27.79
N PHE A 395 -6.02 -9.96 26.95
CA PHE A 395 -5.21 -11.18 26.95
C PHE A 395 -4.05 -11.04 27.93
N THR A 396 -3.71 -12.14 28.60
CA THR A 396 -2.48 -12.22 29.41
C THR A 396 -1.33 -12.58 28.47
N PRO A 397 -0.28 -11.75 28.34
CA PRO A 397 0.91 -12.11 27.57
C PRO A 397 1.57 -13.36 28.17
N GLU A 398 1.91 -14.34 27.34
CA GLU A 398 2.62 -15.55 27.77
C GLU A 398 4.12 -15.40 27.54
N ARG A 399 4.54 -15.13 26.29
CA ARG A 399 5.94 -14.94 25.87
C ARG A 399 6.06 -14.45 24.44
N ASP A 400 7.26 -14.04 24.05
CA ASP A 400 7.64 -13.87 22.65
C ASP A 400 7.82 -15.23 21.94
N VAL A 401 7.57 -15.25 20.63
CA VAL A 401 7.93 -16.37 19.76
C VAL A 401 9.44 -16.35 19.56
N ALA A 402 10.13 -17.44 19.87
CA ALA A 402 11.57 -17.50 19.84
C ALA A 402 12.12 -17.47 18.41
N PRO A 403 13.38 -17.06 18.18
CA PRO A 403 14.00 -17.11 16.86
C PRO A 403 13.97 -18.53 16.26
N GLY A 404 13.46 -18.66 15.04
CA GLY A 404 13.30 -19.94 14.32
C GLY A 404 12.20 -20.86 14.86
N GLU A 405 11.47 -20.43 15.89
CA GLU A 405 10.36 -21.20 16.45
C GLU A 405 9.13 -21.12 15.55
N ALA A 406 8.40 -22.24 15.50
CA ALA A 406 7.04 -22.30 14.98
C ALA A 406 6.05 -22.70 16.09
N ILE A 407 4.87 -22.12 16.02
CA ILE A 407 3.71 -22.38 16.89
C ILE A 407 2.55 -22.80 16.01
N TYR A 408 1.91 -23.91 16.34
CA TYR A 408 0.71 -24.39 15.65
C TYR A 408 -0.43 -24.54 16.66
N VAL A 409 -1.49 -23.76 16.46
CA VAL A 409 -2.70 -23.74 17.27
C VAL A 409 -3.83 -24.38 16.46
N THR A 410 -4.27 -25.55 16.87
CA THR A 410 -5.41 -26.23 16.25
C THR A 410 -6.73 -25.49 16.54
N LEU A 411 -7.79 -25.77 15.78
CA LEU A 411 -9.07 -25.07 15.92
C LEU A 411 -9.77 -25.25 17.28
N ASP A 412 -9.39 -26.26 18.06
CA ASP A 412 -9.90 -26.45 19.44
C ASP A 412 -9.11 -25.66 20.50
N GLY A 413 -8.07 -24.92 20.08
CA GLY A 413 -7.20 -24.14 20.95
C GLY A 413 -5.97 -24.88 21.47
N THR A 414 -5.77 -26.16 21.11
CA THR A 414 -4.57 -26.93 21.48
C THR A 414 -3.35 -26.37 20.74
N MET A 415 -2.32 -26.02 21.51
CA MET A 415 -1.10 -25.40 21.02
C MET A 415 0.07 -26.39 21.02
N HIS A 416 0.79 -26.43 19.91
CA HIS A 416 2.03 -27.15 19.73
C HIS A 416 3.14 -26.16 19.37
N THR A 417 4.38 -26.42 19.78
CA THR A 417 5.54 -25.58 19.42
C THR A 417 6.73 -26.44 19.02
N ARG A 418 7.60 -25.92 18.13
CA ARG A 418 8.85 -26.57 17.74
C ARG A 418 9.89 -25.55 17.29
N GLN A 419 11.15 -25.78 17.69
CA GLN A 419 12.30 -25.11 17.07
C GLN A 419 12.51 -25.68 15.66
N CYS A 420 12.32 -24.85 14.64
CA CYS A 420 12.36 -25.26 13.24
C CYS A 420 13.62 -24.80 12.50
N ALA A 421 14.48 -24.00 13.13
CA ALA A 421 15.78 -23.61 12.59
C ALA A 421 16.94 -24.25 13.36
N ALA A 422 17.95 -24.74 12.63
CA ALA A 422 19.10 -25.42 13.22
C ALA A 422 20.08 -24.46 13.93
N LYS A 423 20.21 -23.23 13.42
CA LYS A 423 21.06 -22.19 13.99
C LYS A 423 20.22 -20.95 14.22
N THR A 424 20.15 -20.51 15.46
CA THR A 424 19.35 -19.37 15.86
C THR A 424 20.15 -18.40 16.69
N GLN A 425 19.79 -17.13 16.59
CA GLN A 425 20.36 -16.06 17.38
C GLN A 425 19.25 -15.05 17.66
N LEU A 426 19.18 -14.53 18.88
CA LEU A 426 18.26 -13.44 19.18
C LEU A 426 18.95 -12.10 18.89
N SER A 427 18.59 -11.50 17.76
CA SER A 427 19.08 -10.21 17.26
C SER A 427 17.90 -9.32 16.84
N PRO A 428 17.06 -8.88 17.79
CA PRO A 428 15.89 -8.06 17.49
C PRO A 428 16.28 -6.74 16.84
N CYS A 429 15.38 -6.18 16.05
CA CYS A 429 15.63 -4.90 15.40
C CYS A 429 15.72 -3.77 16.44
N ILE A 430 16.85 -3.07 16.50
CA ILE A 430 17.04 -1.98 17.46
C ILE A 430 16.09 -0.80 17.18
N PHE A 431 15.68 -0.62 15.93
CA PHE A 431 14.81 0.48 15.51
C PHE A 431 13.38 0.37 16.06
N GLU A 432 12.95 -0.84 16.46
CA GLU A 432 11.70 -1.05 17.21
C GLU A 432 11.72 -0.26 18.52
N TYR A 433 12.83 -0.34 19.27
CA TYR A 433 12.98 0.36 20.55
C TYR A 433 13.16 1.86 20.37
N VAL A 434 13.91 2.28 19.36
CA VAL A 434 14.19 3.70 19.08
C VAL A 434 12.91 4.46 18.72
N TYR A 435 12.09 3.92 17.81
CA TYR A 435 11.00 4.70 17.20
C TYR A 435 9.73 3.89 16.91
N LEU A 436 9.87 2.68 16.39
CA LEU A 436 8.74 2.03 15.71
C LEU A 436 7.72 1.42 16.68
N ALA A 437 8.15 0.69 17.71
CA ALA A 437 7.22 0.08 18.64
C ALA A 437 6.52 1.13 19.51
N ARG A 438 5.37 0.77 20.03
CA ARG A 438 4.69 1.59 21.03
C ARG A 438 5.43 1.54 22.37
N PRO A 439 5.50 2.64 23.12
CA PRO A 439 6.25 2.69 24.38
C PRO A 439 5.69 1.73 25.44
N ASP A 440 4.39 1.47 25.42
CA ASP A 440 3.69 0.56 26.31
C ASP A 440 3.82 -0.93 25.91
N SER A 441 4.63 -1.25 24.91
CA SER A 441 4.92 -2.63 24.53
C SER A 441 6.19 -3.18 25.21
N VAL A 442 6.20 -4.50 25.40
CA VAL A 442 7.36 -5.30 25.78
C VAL A 442 7.70 -6.23 24.62
N LEU A 443 8.94 -6.15 24.13
CA LEU A 443 9.44 -6.95 23.02
C LEU A 443 10.64 -7.76 23.47
N ASP A 444 10.61 -9.07 23.31
CA ASP A 444 11.70 -9.97 23.74
C ASP A 444 12.12 -9.69 25.20
N GLY A 445 11.13 -9.48 26.10
CA GLY A 445 11.35 -9.12 27.50
C GLY A 445 11.86 -7.69 27.77
N ILE A 446 12.04 -6.85 26.75
CA ILE A 446 12.52 -5.47 26.88
C ILE A 446 11.34 -4.50 26.79
N SER A 447 11.12 -3.72 27.85
CA SER A 447 10.17 -2.60 27.82
C SER A 447 10.66 -1.49 26.88
N VAL A 448 9.85 -1.14 25.89
CA VAL A 448 10.18 -0.07 24.93
C VAL A 448 10.29 1.29 25.62
N TYR A 449 9.39 1.59 26.56
CA TYR A 449 9.46 2.82 27.34
C TYR A 449 10.77 2.91 28.14
N GLN A 450 11.13 1.85 28.88
CA GLN A 450 12.36 1.85 29.66
C GLN A 450 13.61 1.92 28.77
N ALA A 451 13.60 1.25 27.61
CA ALA A 451 14.68 1.36 26.63
C ALA A 451 14.88 2.82 26.21
N ARG A 452 13.81 3.56 25.91
CA ARG A 452 13.88 4.98 25.53
C ARG A 452 14.38 5.88 26.67
N LEU A 453 14.04 5.59 27.93
CA LEU A 453 14.64 6.28 29.08
C LEU A 453 16.15 6.01 29.13
N ASN A 454 16.59 4.75 29.02
CA ASN A 454 18.01 4.41 29.00
C ASN A 454 18.77 5.10 27.85
N LEU A 455 18.15 5.25 26.67
CA LEU A 455 18.70 6.05 25.59
C LEU A 455 18.85 7.53 25.96
N GLY A 456 17.88 8.11 26.68
CA GLY A 456 17.98 9.46 27.23
C GLY A 456 19.15 9.63 28.20
N LYS A 457 19.38 8.63 29.05
CA LYS A 457 20.53 8.60 29.98
C LYS A 457 21.87 8.63 29.25
N THR A 458 22.04 7.77 28.24
CA THR A 458 23.28 7.73 27.45
C THR A 458 23.42 9.00 26.60
N LEU A 459 22.32 9.54 26.08
CA LEU A 459 22.33 10.79 25.30
C LEU A 459 22.73 12.00 26.16
N ALA A 460 22.32 12.04 27.43
CA ALA A 460 22.74 13.09 28.37
C ALA A 460 24.27 13.17 28.50
N GLN A 461 24.96 12.03 28.59
CA GLN A 461 26.42 11.97 28.64
C GLN A 461 27.08 12.54 27.37
N ARG A 462 26.48 12.25 26.20
CA ARG A 462 26.93 12.79 24.91
C ARG A 462 26.71 14.29 24.82
N VAL A 463 25.56 14.79 25.29
CA VAL A 463 25.24 16.22 25.29
C VAL A 463 26.19 17.00 26.19
N VAL A 464 26.41 16.57 27.43
CA VAL A 464 27.31 17.27 28.38
C VAL A 464 28.73 17.37 27.83
N SER A 465 29.18 16.36 27.08
CA SER A 465 30.50 16.35 26.44
C SER A 465 30.62 17.32 25.25
N ALA A 466 29.50 17.73 24.63
CA ALA A 466 29.48 18.53 23.41
C ALA A 466 29.01 19.98 23.64
N VAL A 467 28.08 20.18 24.57
CA VAL A 467 27.50 21.49 24.89
C VAL A 467 27.47 21.62 26.42
N PRO A 468 28.10 22.66 27.00
CA PRO A 468 28.02 22.91 28.44
C PRO A 468 26.55 23.05 28.87
N PRO A 469 26.09 22.35 29.92
CA PRO A 469 24.71 22.50 30.38
C PRO A 469 24.34 23.95 30.66
N SER A 470 25.27 24.79 31.14
CA SER A 470 25.04 26.22 31.36
C SER A 470 24.59 26.99 30.10
N GLU A 471 24.88 26.51 28.90
CA GLU A 471 24.44 27.13 27.64
C GLU A 471 23.05 26.70 27.18
N ILE A 472 22.46 25.68 27.80
CA ILE A 472 21.12 25.17 27.47
C ILE A 472 20.11 25.76 28.45
N ASP A 473 19.11 26.47 27.94
CA ASP A 473 18.05 27.05 28.78
C ASP A 473 16.90 26.07 28.99
N VAL A 474 16.59 25.23 27.99
CA VAL A 474 15.43 24.32 28.01
C VAL A 474 15.64 23.13 27.06
N VAL A 475 15.13 21.96 27.45
CA VAL A 475 15.05 20.76 26.62
C VAL A 475 13.63 20.60 26.07
N ILE A 476 13.52 20.44 24.76
CA ILE A 476 12.24 20.35 24.04
C ILE A 476 12.23 19.07 23.19
N PRO A 477 11.32 18.13 23.41
CA PRO A 477 11.16 16.96 22.56
C PRO A 477 10.51 17.32 21.22
N ILE A 478 10.84 16.57 20.18
CA ILE A 478 10.04 16.49 18.96
C ILE A 478 8.98 15.39 19.17
N PRO A 479 7.69 15.73 19.28
CA PRO A 479 6.67 14.74 19.64
C PRO A 479 6.45 13.71 18.52
N GLU A 480 6.17 12.45 18.83
CA GLU A 480 5.79 11.91 20.16
C GLU A 480 6.87 10.97 20.74
N SER A 481 7.63 10.29 19.88
CA SER A 481 8.57 9.20 20.19
C SER A 481 9.73 9.61 21.09
N SER A 482 10.24 10.83 20.92
CA SER A 482 11.42 11.31 21.66
C SER A 482 11.12 11.73 23.10
N ARG A 483 9.85 11.83 23.51
CA ARG A 483 9.45 12.35 24.83
C ARG A 483 10.13 11.64 26.01
N PRO A 484 10.19 10.29 26.08
CA PRO A 484 10.85 9.63 27.21
C PRO A 484 12.35 9.96 27.27
N SER A 485 13.05 9.87 26.14
CA SER A 485 14.49 10.16 26.07
C SER A 485 14.80 11.62 26.41
N ALA A 486 13.97 12.56 25.95
CA ALA A 486 14.12 13.98 26.25
C ALA A 486 13.85 14.30 27.74
N THR A 487 12.86 13.63 28.34
CA THR A 487 12.51 13.80 29.75
C THR A 487 13.66 13.34 30.64
N GLU A 488 14.15 12.12 30.40
CA GLU A 488 15.29 11.55 31.15
C GLU A 488 16.54 12.41 30.98
N LEU A 489 16.82 12.84 29.75
CA LEU A 489 17.95 13.71 29.45
C LEU A 489 17.86 15.02 30.24
N ALA A 490 16.72 15.70 30.20
CA ALA A 490 16.49 16.98 30.87
C ALA A 490 16.71 16.86 32.38
N GLN A 491 16.19 15.78 32.98
CA GLN A 491 16.37 15.48 34.40
C GLN A 491 17.84 15.31 34.76
N LEU A 492 18.60 14.55 33.97
CA LEU A 492 20.01 14.25 34.25
C LEU A 492 20.94 15.45 34.07
N ILE A 493 20.66 16.33 33.10
CA ILE A 493 21.46 17.55 32.90
C ILE A 493 20.98 18.74 33.76
N GLY A 494 19.94 18.55 34.57
CA GLY A 494 19.40 19.58 35.47
C GLY A 494 18.75 20.74 34.74
N LYS A 495 18.06 20.48 33.62
CA LYS A 495 17.40 21.51 32.79
C LYS A 495 15.90 21.30 32.71
N PRO A 496 15.12 22.39 32.55
CA PRO A 496 13.67 22.27 32.44
C PRO A 496 13.30 21.55 31.15
N TYR A 497 12.38 20.61 31.26
CA TYR A 497 11.67 20.00 30.14
C TYR A 497 10.44 20.84 29.80
N ARG A 498 10.24 21.15 28.52
CA ARG A 498 9.05 21.89 28.04
C ARG A 498 8.54 21.30 26.73
N GLU A 499 7.22 21.23 26.61
CA GLU A 499 6.57 20.99 25.32
C GLU A 499 6.64 22.26 24.49
N GLY A 500 7.66 22.37 23.63
CA GLY A 500 7.79 23.48 22.68
C GLY A 500 7.11 23.21 21.34
N PHE A 501 6.94 21.94 20.96
CA PHE A 501 6.24 21.55 19.75
C PHE A 501 4.97 20.78 20.06
N VAL A 502 3.90 21.08 19.31
CA VAL A 502 2.64 20.34 19.35
C VAL A 502 2.41 19.66 18.01
N LYS A 503 2.27 18.33 18.04
CA LYS A 503 1.88 17.54 16.86
C LYS A 503 0.41 17.77 16.55
N ASN A 504 0.12 18.15 15.31
CA ASN A 504 -1.24 18.26 14.81
C ASN A 504 -1.77 16.84 14.52
N ARG A 505 -2.73 16.40 15.33
CA ARG A 505 -3.25 15.02 15.29
C ARG A 505 -4.21 14.75 14.12
N TYR A 506 -4.72 15.81 13.49
CA TYR A 506 -5.80 15.73 12.49
C TYR A 506 -5.37 16.18 11.09
N VAL A 507 -4.08 16.01 10.76
CA VAL A 507 -3.53 16.45 9.47
C VAL A 507 -3.76 15.38 8.41
N GLY A 508 -4.68 15.64 7.48
CA GLY A 508 -4.87 14.85 6.26
C GLY A 508 -3.84 15.18 5.18
N ARG A 509 -3.78 14.36 4.11
CA ARG A 509 -3.03 14.67 2.87
C ARG A 509 -3.49 16.02 2.33
N THR A 510 -2.55 16.89 1.95
CA THR A 510 -2.83 18.17 1.31
C THR A 510 -3.21 17.93 -0.15
N PHE A 511 -4.40 18.35 -0.60
CA PHE A 511 -4.77 18.28 -2.01
C PHE A 511 -3.96 19.30 -2.83
N ILE A 512 -3.21 18.82 -3.83
CA ILE A 512 -2.58 19.70 -4.81
C ILE A 512 -3.67 20.17 -5.78
N MET A 513 -4.12 21.42 -5.63
CA MET A 513 -5.02 22.05 -6.59
C MET A 513 -4.21 22.58 -7.79
N PRO A 514 -4.59 22.31 -9.05
CA PRO A 514 -3.92 22.87 -10.21
C PRO A 514 -4.03 24.40 -10.19
N GLY A 515 -2.89 25.10 -10.14
CA GLY A 515 -2.83 26.56 -10.26
C GLY A 515 -2.98 27.33 -8.95
N GLN A 516 -2.06 27.16 -8.01
CA GLN A 516 -1.50 28.22 -7.14
C GLN A 516 -0.13 27.73 -6.64
N GLY A 517 0.84 28.65 -6.49
CA GLY A 517 2.26 28.33 -6.30
C GLY A 517 2.55 27.18 -5.32
N VAL A 518 3.43 26.27 -5.76
CA VAL A 518 3.93 25.10 -5.03
C VAL A 518 4.30 25.49 -3.60
N ARG A 519 3.39 25.25 -2.64
CA ARG A 519 3.66 25.54 -1.23
C ARG A 519 4.45 24.39 -0.62
N LYS A 520 5.77 24.53 -0.66
CA LYS A 520 6.64 23.97 0.40
C LYS A 520 6.10 24.44 1.75
N LYS A 521 5.52 23.52 2.55
CA LYS A 521 5.42 23.57 4.03
C LYS A 521 4.71 22.33 4.61
N SER A 522 5.13 21.11 4.24
CA SER A 522 4.59 19.85 4.82
C SER A 522 4.81 19.79 6.36
N VAL A 523 6.01 20.16 6.84
CA VAL A 523 6.35 20.05 8.26
C VAL A 523 5.54 21.00 9.15
N ARG A 524 5.27 22.23 8.70
CA ARG A 524 4.46 23.20 9.46
C ARG A 524 2.98 22.82 9.55
N GLN A 525 2.49 22.00 8.64
CA GLN A 525 1.16 21.42 8.78
C GLN A 525 1.12 20.37 9.88
N LYS A 526 2.26 19.71 10.15
CA LYS A 526 2.38 18.57 11.06
C LYS A 526 2.74 18.97 12.50
N LEU A 527 3.51 20.04 12.65
CA LEU A 527 4.01 20.53 13.93
C LEU A 527 3.76 22.02 14.06
N ASN A 528 3.35 22.46 15.26
CA ASN A 528 3.25 23.86 15.64
C ASN A 528 4.25 24.17 16.75
N ALA A 529 4.97 25.29 16.62
CA ALA A 529 5.89 25.77 17.65
C ALA A 529 5.15 26.69 18.63
N ILE A 530 5.33 26.48 19.94
CA ILE A 530 4.84 27.37 20.98
C ILE A 530 5.87 28.48 21.20
N THR A 531 5.66 29.65 20.59
CA THR A 531 6.63 30.76 20.58
C THR A 531 7.18 31.14 21.96
N SER A 532 6.34 31.12 23.00
CA SER A 532 6.76 31.44 24.38
C SER A 532 7.83 30.50 24.95
N GLU A 533 7.94 29.28 24.42
CA GLU A 533 8.94 28.30 24.87
C GLU A 533 10.30 28.45 24.17
N PHE A 534 10.37 29.21 23.06
CA PHE A 534 11.59 29.45 22.29
C PHE A 534 12.14 30.87 22.45
N ALA A 535 11.28 31.87 22.57
CA ALA A 535 11.64 33.28 22.49
C ALA A 535 12.77 33.65 23.48
N GLY A 536 13.91 34.07 22.93
CA GLY A 536 15.08 34.49 23.70
C GLY A 536 15.73 33.37 24.50
N ARG A 537 15.60 32.09 24.11
CA ARG A 537 16.23 30.95 24.79
C ARG A 537 17.21 30.21 23.88
N ASN A 538 18.21 29.57 24.48
CA ASN A 538 19.06 28.57 23.85
C ASN A 538 18.40 27.20 24.08
N VAL A 539 17.85 26.61 23.02
CA VAL A 539 17.03 25.39 23.12
C VAL A 539 17.81 24.16 22.71
N LEU A 540 17.63 23.05 23.45
CA LEU A 540 18.05 21.72 23.03
C LEU A 540 16.83 20.94 22.53
N LEU A 541 16.78 20.72 21.22
CA LEU A 541 15.79 19.87 20.58
C LEU A 541 16.24 18.42 20.67
N VAL A 542 15.33 17.52 21.06
CA VAL A 542 15.60 16.08 21.11
C VAL A 542 14.64 15.37 20.17
N ASP A 543 15.19 14.64 19.21
CA ASP A 543 14.44 13.83 18.24
C ASP A 543 14.85 12.36 18.36
N ASP A 544 14.00 11.44 17.89
CA ASP A 544 14.33 10.01 17.94
C ASP A 544 15.47 9.67 16.98
N SER A 545 15.42 10.18 15.75
CA SER A 545 16.35 9.84 14.69
C SER A 545 16.38 10.93 13.61
N ILE A 546 17.46 10.97 12.83
CA ILE A 546 17.60 11.87 11.68
C ILE A 546 17.92 11.03 10.44
N VAL A 547 16.96 10.97 9.50
CA VAL A 547 17.04 10.13 8.29
C VAL A 547 17.42 10.95 7.05
N ARG A 548 16.46 11.70 6.46
CA ARG A 548 16.71 12.59 5.30
C ARG A 548 17.19 14.00 5.68
N GLY A 549 17.08 14.37 6.95
CA GLY A 549 17.48 15.69 7.47
C GLY A 549 16.58 16.87 7.07
N THR A 550 15.71 16.73 6.07
CA THR A 550 14.76 17.77 5.62
C THR A 550 13.80 18.19 6.74
N THR A 551 13.20 17.23 7.45
CA THR A 551 12.31 17.51 8.59
C THR A 551 13.05 18.22 9.71
N SER A 552 14.23 17.73 10.09
CA SER A 552 15.05 18.33 11.15
C SER A 552 15.46 19.76 10.80
N LYS A 553 15.81 20.02 9.54
CA LYS A 553 16.11 21.37 9.05
C LYS A 553 14.92 22.33 9.22
N GLU A 554 13.72 21.90 8.83
CA GLU A 554 12.51 22.71 8.99
C GLU A 554 12.17 22.93 10.48
N ILE A 555 12.34 21.92 11.32
CA ILE A 555 12.14 22.02 12.78
C ILE A 555 13.10 23.05 13.40
N VAL A 556 14.38 23.00 13.05
CA VAL A 556 15.39 23.98 13.51
C VAL A 556 15.00 25.38 13.06
N GLN A 557 14.58 25.53 11.80
CA GLN A 557 14.11 26.81 11.25
C GLN A 557 12.86 27.32 12.00
N MET A 558 11.89 26.46 12.32
CA MET A 558 10.71 26.82 13.11
C MET A 558 11.09 27.31 14.51
N ALA A 559 12.05 26.67 15.17
CA ALA A 559 12.54 27.10 16.48
C ALA A 559 13.21 28.49 16.41
N ARG A 560 14.00 28.76 15.36
CA ARG A 560 14.61 30.08 15.13
C ARG A 560 13.55 31.15 14.85
N GLU A 561 12.57 30.85 14.02
CA GLU A 561 11.44 31.76 13.73
C GLU A 561 10.58 32.04 14.97
N ALA A 562 10.48 31.06 15.89
CA ALA A 562 9.86 31.23 17.20
C ALA A 562 10.71 32.06 18.20
N GLY A 563 11.90 32.50 17.78
CA GLY A 563 12.75 33.43 18.54
C GLY A 563 13.86 32.77 19.36
N ALA A 564 14.21 31.50 19.11
CA ALA A 564 15.35 30.86 19.76
C ALA A 564 16.68 31.55 19.38
N ARG A 565 17.55 31.80 20.37
CA ARG A 565 18.89 32.38 20.18
C ARG A 565 19.86 31.37 19.56
N LYS A 566 19.96 30.21 20.20
CA LYS A 566 20.71 29.04 19.73
C LYS A 566 19.78 27.84 19.69
N VAL A 567 19.94 26.98 18.69
CA VAL A 567 19.18 25.75 18.50
C VAL A 567 20.15 24.59 18.41
N TYR A 568 20.28 23.84 19.50
CA TYR A 568 21.02 22.59 19.53
C TYR A 568 20.08 21.44 19.18
N MET A 569 20.59 20.41 18.52
CA MET A 569 19.83 19.22 18.14
C MET A 569 20.52 17.97 18.68
N ALA A 570 19.77 17.09 19.33
CA ALA A 570 20.23 15.78 19.78
C ALA A 570 19.33 14.66 19.23
N SER A 571 19.94 13.63 18.68
CA SER A 571 19.27 12.43 18.16
C SER A 571 19.47 11.27 19.13
N ALA A 572 18.38 10.66 19.60
CA ALA A 572 18.42 9.48 20.48
C ALA A 572 18.97 8.23 19.78
N ALA A 573 18.92 8.20 18.45
CA ALA A 573 19.58 7.23 17.60
C ALA A 573 20.95 7.72 17.09
N PRO A 574 21.87 6.82 16.74
CA PRO A 574 23.05 7.13 15.94
C PRO A 574 22.70 7.63 14.53
N PRO A 575 23.67 8.13 13.75
CA PRO A 575 23.42 8.55 12.38
C PRO A 575 22.96 7.35 11.53
N VAL A 576 21.82 7.49 10.83
CA VAL A 576 21.34 6.49 9.88
C VAL A 576 22.14 6.61 8.59
N ARG A 577 22.98 5.61 8.32
CA ARG A 577 23.96 5.62 7.21
C ARG A 577 23.67 4.59 6.14
N TYR A 578 22.92 3.54 6.48
CA TYR A 578 22.64 2.41 5.61
C TYR A 578 21.14 2.17 5.51
N PRO A 579 20.64 1.68 4.37
CA PRO A 579 19.23 1.31 4.24
C PRO A 579 18.92 0.09 5.10
N ASN A 580 17.71 0.01 5.63
CA ASN A 580 17.21 -1.25 6.18
C ASN A 580 16.79 -2.18 5.03
N VAL A 581 17.04 -3.48 5.16
CA VAL A 581 16.58 -4.52 4.20
C VAL A 581 15.75 -5.60 4.86
N TYR A 582 15.31 -5.36 6.09
CA TYR A 582 14.58 -6.30 6.94
C TYR A 582 13.13 -5.83 7.17
N GLY A 583 12.60 -5.01 6.26
CA GLY A 583 11.21 -4.57 6.31
C GLY A 583 11.01 -3.35 7.21
N ILE A 584 12.01 -2.46 7.35
CA ILE A 584 11.76 -1.05 7.72
C ILE A 584 11.90 -0.19 6.47
N ASP A 585 10.87 0.57 6.15
CA ASP A 585 10.96 1.50 5.02
C ASP A 585 11.96 2.61 5.34
N MET A 586 13.05 2.65 4.58
CA MET A 586 14.08 3.65 4.65
C MET A 586 14.38 4.14 3.23
N PRO A 587 14.73 5.43 3.06
CA PRO A 587 15.04 5.97 1.74
C PRO A 587 16.33 5.36 1.16
N THR A 588 16.67 5.69 -0.08
CA THR A 588 17.90 5.17 -0.68
C THR A 588 19.14 5.70 0.03
N LYS A 589 20.28 5.05 -0.22
CA LYS A 589 21.57 5.40 0.38
C LYS A 589 21.93 6.87 0.15
N GLU A 590 21.61 7.42 -1.02
CA GLU A 590 21.92 8.78 -1.45
C GLU A 590 21.04 9.84 -0.75
N GLU A 591 19.82 9.45 -0.37
CA GLU A 591 18.85 10.31 0.30
C GLU A 591 19.07 10.42 1.82
N LEU A 592 19.85 9.49 2.39
CA LEU A 592 20.23 9.53 3.80
C LEU A 592 21.22 10.69 4.04
N VAL A 593 20.85 11.63 4.93
CA VAL A 593 21.65 12.83 5.17
C VAL A 593 23.03 12.49 5.74
N ALA A 594 23.12 11.45 6.56
CA ALA A 594 24.39 11.03 7.15
C ALA A 594 25.20 10.07 6.26
N ASN A 595 24.70 9.64 5.10
CA ASN A 595 25.49 8.80 4.22
C ASN A 595 26.70 9.57 3.67
N GLY A 596 27.90 9.01 3.81
CA GLY A 596 29.13 9.62 3.32
C GLY A 596 29.51 10.96 3.95
N ARG A 597 28.81 11.40 5.01
CA ARG A 597 29.00 12.70 5.65
C ARG A 597 29.43 12.58 7.11
N THR A 598 30.27 13.52 7.53
CA THR A 598 30.64 13.77 8.92
C THR A 598 29.47 14.41 9.68
N ILE A 599 29.50 14.33 11.01
CA ILE A 599 28.45 14.95 11.86
C ILE A 599 28.40 16.47 11.64
N GLU A 600 29.55 17.11 11.41
CA GLU A 600 29.63 18.54 11.17
C GLU A 600 28.98 18.95 9.83
N GLU A 601 29.19 18.18 8.76
CA GLU A 601 28.48 18.42 7.49
C GLU A 601 26.97 18.27 7.65
N VAL A 602 26.51 17.25 8.40
CA VAL A 602 25.07 17.08 8.69
C VAL A 602 24.54 18.25 9.51
N ARG A 603 25.28 18.72 10.53
CA ARG A 603 24.93 19.90 11.34
C ARG A 603 24.73 21.13 10.46
N GLN A 604 25.62 21.37 9.51
CA GLN A 604 25.54 22.49 8.57
C GLN A 604 24.31 22.37 7.66
N ILE A 605 24.01 21.16 7.16
CA ILE A 605 22.85 20.91 6.30
C ILE A 605 21.53 21.22 7.02
N ILE A 606 21.40 20.79 8.29
CA ILE A 606 20.18 21.02 9.09
C ILE A 606 20.13 22.44 9.69
N GLY A 607 21.27 23.14 9.79
CA GLY A 607 21.34 24.50 10.31
C GLY A 607 21.29 24.63 11.84
N ALA A 608 21.62 23.57 12.58
CA ALA A 608 21.68 23.58 14.05
C ALA A 608 23.00 24.20 14.54
N ASP A 609 23.00 24.82 15.72
CA ASP A 609 24.22 25.36 16.35
C ASP A 609 25.15 24.26 16.87
N ALA A 610 24.59 23.13 17.30
CA ALA A 610 25.30 21.88 17.56
C ALA A 610 24.42 20.70 17.19
N LEU A 611 25.03 19.60 16.77
CA LEU A 611 24.35 18.33 16.48
C LEU A 611 25.02 17.20 17.24
N ILE A 612 24.26 16.52 18.07
CA ILE A 612 24.70 15.40 18.90
C ILE A 612 23.96 14.15 18.46
N TYR A 613 24.72 13.10 18.16
CA TYR A 613 24.17 11.76 17.94
C TYR A 613 24.52 10.84 19.09
N GLN A 614 23.64 9.87 19.32
CA GLN A 614 23.96 8.69 20.12
C GLN A 614 25.09 7.87 19.48
N ASP A 615 25.82 7.14 20.31
CA ASP A 615 26.79 6.14 19.86
C ASP A 615 26.11 4.78 19.62
N VAL A 616 26.55 4.05 18.58
CA VAL A 616 25.92 2.76 18.19
C VAL A 616 26.08 1.72 19.29
N ASP A 617 27.28 1.56 19.82
CA ASP A 617 27.55 0.54 20.83
C ASP A 617 26.89 0.92 22.16
N ALA A 618 26.88 2.20 22.50
CA ALA A 618 26.20 2.69 23.69
C ALA A 618 24.67 2.52 23.60
N MET A 619 24.06 2.72 22.42
CA MET A 619 22.66 2.40 22.18
C MET A 619 22.39 0.91 22.36
N LYS A 620 23.17 0.03 21.73
CA LYS A 620 23.03 -1.43 21.86
C LYS A 620 23.13 -1.88 23.32
N ARG A 621 24.11 -1.35 24.08
CA ARG A 621 24.25 -1.64 25.51
C ARG A 621 23.05 -1.14 26.31
N ALA A 622 22.64 0.12 26.12
CA ALA A 622 21.54 0.72 26.87
C ALA A 622 20.21 -0.04 26.73
N VAL A 623 19.95 -0.60 25.55
CA VAL A 623 18.77 -1.45 25.32
C VAL A 623 19.01 -2.89 25.80
N GLY A 624 20.18 -3.47 25.51
CA GLY A 624 20.52 -4.85 25.89
C GLY A 624 20.64 -5.09 27.40
N GLU A 625 20.98 -4.07 28.19
CA GLU A 625 21.02 -4.14 29.66
C GLU A 625 19.66 -4.52 30.28
N LEU A 626 18.55 -4.28 29.57
CA LEU A 626 17.21 -4.64 30.02
C LEU A 626 16.89 -6.14 29.85
N ASN A 627 17.61 -6.84 28.97
CA ASN A 627 17.50 -8.30 28.85
C ASN A 627 18.85 -8.93 28.43
N PRO A 628 19.60 -9.51 29.38
CA PRO A 628 20.88 -10.18 29.10
C PRO A 628 20.79 -11.37 28.13
N ALA A 629 19.61 -11.92 27.86
CA ALA A 629 19.42 -12.98 26.87
C ALA A 629 19.63 -12.47 25.42
N VAL A 630 19.47 -11.16 25.19
CA VAL A 630 19.71 -10.51 23.90
C VAL A 630 21.21 -10.28 23.73
N LYS A 631 21.85 -11.11 22.88
CA LYS A 631 23.30 -11.07 22.64
C LYS A 631 23.74 -10.04 21.61
N GLY A 632 22.79 -9.49 20.86
CA GLY A 632 23.04 -8.51 19.81
C GLY A 632 21.72 -7.94 19.29
N PHE A 633 21.82 -7.00 18.38
CA PHE A 633 20.67 -6.39 17.72
C PHE A 633 20.96 -6.29 16.24
N ASP A 634 19.91 -6.37 15.41
CA ASP A 634 20.00 -5.80 14.06
C ASP A 634 20.06 -4.27 14.19
N ALA A 635 21.23 -3.72 13.89
CA ALA A 635 21.53 -2.29 13.86
C ALA A 635 22.11 -1.88 12.49
N SER A 636 21.84 -2.68 11.46
CA SER A 636 22.38 -2.54 10.10
C SER A 636 22.27 -1.12 9.56
N CYS A 637 21.19 -0.41 9.84
CA CYS A 637 20.96 0.98 9.42
C CYS A 637 22.02 1.97 9.94
N PHE A 638 22.71 1.62 11.03
CA PHE A 638 23.69 2.46 11.72
C PHE A 638 25.13 2.02 11.47
N ASP A 639 25.40 0.72 11.52
CA ASP A 639 26.76 0.15 11.43
C ASP A 639 27.06 -0.59 10.11
N GLY A 640 26.07 -0.81 9.26
CA GLY A 640 26.22 -1.53 8.00
C GLY A 640 26.40 -3.03 8.15
N VAL A 641 26.21 -3.58 9.36
CA VAL A 641 26.35 -5.01 9.65
C VAL A 641 24.99 -5.68 9.59
N TYR A 642 24.72 -6.36 8.48
CA TYR A 642 23.49 -7.13 8.25
C TYR A 642 23.60 -8.52 8.87
N VAL A 643 22.77 -8.81 9.86
CA VAL A 643 22.90 -10.01 10.72
C VAL A 643 22.71 -11.34 9.99
N THR A 644 22.01 -11.33 8.85
CA THR A 644 21.82 -12.52 8.01
C THR A 644 23.10 -12.94 7.29
N GLY A 645 24.09 -12.05 7.18
CA GLY A 645 25.42 -12.34 6.62
C GLY A 645 25.45 -12.55 5.09
N ASP A 646 24.33 -12.37 4.41
CA ASP A 646 24.13 -12.63 2.97
C ASP A 646 23.81 -11.36 2.16
N ILE A 647 24.00 -10.18 2.76
CA ILE A 647 23.76 -8.89 2.13
C ILE A 647 25.08 -8.27 1.70
N THR A 648 25.21 -8.00 0.41
CA THR A 648 26.35 -7.29 -0.18
C THR A 648 25.97 -5.86 -0.57
N ASP A 649 26.97 -4.98 -0.73
CA ASP A 649 26.74 -3.64 -1.28
C ASP A 649 26.04 -3.69 -2.65
N GLY A 650 26.39 -4.68 -3.49
CA GLY A 650 25.74 -4.88 -4.79
C GLY A 650 24.26 -5.27 -4.72
N ASP A 651 23.83 -5.93 -3.63
CA ASP A 651 22.42 -6.22 -3.40
C ASP A 651 21.66 -4.96 -2.97
N ILE A 652 22.27 -4.14 -2.13
CA ILE A 652 21.72 -2.83 -1.71
C ILE A 652 21.54 -1.91 -2.92
N ASP A 653 22.55 -1.83 -3.79
CA ASP A 653 22.48 -1.00 -5.01
C ASP A 653 21.37 -1.47 -5.94
N ARG A 654 21.19 -2.80 -6.09
CA ARG A 654 20.10 -3.38 -6.88
C ARG A 654 18.73 -3.02 -6.32
N MET A 655 18.56 -3.10 -4.99
CA MET A 655 17.32 -2.70 -4.31
C MET A 655 17.03 -1.19 -4.48
N ASN A 656 18.07 -0.33 -4.42
CA ASN A 656 17.90 1.11 -4.60
C ASN A 656 17.54 1.49 -6.05
N GLN A 657 18.17 0.87 -7.05
CA GLN A 657 17.84 1.10 -8.47
C GLN A 657 16.39 0.72 -8.81
N GLN A 658 15.82 -0.24 -8.08
CA GLN A 658 14.42 -0.66 -8.25
C GLN A 658 13.46 0.42 -7.72
N ARG A 659 13.78 1.08 -6.60
CA ARG A 659 12.94 2.16 -6.02
C ARG A 659 12.78 3.36 -6.93
N VAL A 660 13.85 3.80 -7.59
CA VAL A 660 13.87 5.00 -8.47
C VAL A 660 12.94 4.87 -9.69
N LYS A 661 12.58 3.65 -10.12
CA LYS A 661 11.73 3.40 -11.30
C LYS A 661 10.23 3.48 -11.00
N THR A 662 9.81 3.17 -9.79
CA THR A 662 8.49 3.52 -9.24
C THR A 662 8.54 5.01 -8.93
N GLY A 663 7.94 5.86 -9.78
CA GLY A 663 7.99 7.31 -9.57
C GLY A 663 7.60 7.68 -8.14
N ASP A 664 8.52 8.33 -7.43
CA ASP A 664 8.23 9.04 -6.18
C ASP A 664 7.26 10.18 -6.53
N ASP A 665 5.96 9.89 -6.55
CA ASP A 665 5.02 10.89 -6.08
C ASP A 665 5.38 11.11 -4.61
N ASP A 666 5.86 12.32 -4.32
CA ASP A 666 6.42 12.88 -3.07
C ASP A 666 5.45 12.73 -1.87
N MET A 667 5.08 11.48 -1.56
CA MET A 667 4.13 11.07 -0.56
C MET A 667 4.90 10.91 0.74
N ASP A 668 4.92 11.98 1.52
CA ASP A 668 5.57 12.06 2.83
C ASP A 668 5.03 10.98 3.78
N THR A 669 5.71 9.82 3.82
CA THR A 669 5.35 8.59 4.54
C THR A 669 5.60 8.65 6.05
N SER A 670 5.92 9.81 6.63
CA SER A 670 6.07 9.93 8.09
C SER A 670 4.73 9.69 8.80
N ARG A 671 4.76 9.15 10.03
CA ARG A 671 3.63 9.02 11.00
C ARG A 671 2.78 10.30 11.24
N LEU A 672 3.16 11.38 10.59
CA LEU A 672 2.57 12.70 10.67
C LEU A 672 1.58 12.96 9.52
N ALA A 673 1.46 12.08 8.52
CA ALA A 673 0.51 12.24 7.41
C ALA A 673 -0.62 11.22 7.49
N LEU A 674 -1.87 11.67 7.68
CA LEU A 674 -3.05 10.82 7.54
C LEU A 674 -3.49 10.80 6.05
N PRO A 675 -3.71 9.64 5.43
CA PRO A 675 -4.48 9.53 4.21
C PRO A 675 -5.94 9.93 4.46
N ASN A 676 -6.48 10.89 3.69
CA ASN A 676 -7.92 11.12 3.66
C ASN A 676 -8.59 10.22 2.62
N SER A 677 -9.77 9.72 2.99
CA SER A 677 -10.75 9.11 2.08
C SER A 677 -11.38 10.17 1.18
N THR A 678 -11.46 9.87 -0.11
CA THR A 678 -12.32 10.57 -1.07
C THR A 678 -13.77 10.47 -0.61
N GLU A 679 -14.38 11.61 -0.24
CA GLU A 679 -15.84 11.74 -0.26
C GLU A 679 -16.29 11.88 -1.71
N THR A 680 -16.95 10.84 -2.23
CA THR A 680 -18.09 10.94 -3.16
C THR A 680 -19.00 9.74 -2.94
#